data_AF-A0A813EBE4-F1
#
_entry.id   AF-A0A813EBE4-F1
#
_cell.length_a   1.000
_cell.length_b   1.000
_cell.length_c   1.000
_cell.angle_alpha   90.00
_cell.angle_beta   90.00
_cell.angle_gamma   90.00
#
_symmetry.space_group_name_H-M   'P 1'
#
loop_
_entity.id
_entity.type
_entity.pdbx_description
1 polymer ?
#
loop_
_entity_poly.entity_id
_entity_poly.type
_entity_poly.pdbx_seq_one_letter_code
_entity_poly.pdbx_strand_id
1 'polypeptide(L)'
;GFNGLDHWRRFVSFVGSSFKRWRVKHWCATLETNTDGTDHAHLMLQFLQVVDRTTRSFMFEGLRPNVATTDLGGEGFCKKRMQQSINRGMFYVWANKVGAQCLAGNYGPVWSTEPFRYQVLGAWPEKLWKQRKLSHEVCRNYLFLTRDGVCFRKRNLEAAREHELGLAEDAEIEATTKRLRSNPSLYKAFPQVPVASQWLESFKKDSLRYAILVVMGPSFSGKTEWASSLFKNPLELKVGTLPHFPDKMRLFDRNKHDAIILDDIRDMAFLGDHQEKLQGKYNAKVEFASTFGGTCAYSKYLFQVPIVATVNFSTKNLDFLETHDEEDEGEDEDEDEDEDEVVHPLSLNFENQRKVILLRDVKKQSWDDVRKQVRNLKGKKPTAKLLRRVYKNFSKKKGRVVYKYKKCGRKPWKVTKGVESFLLRRLKALRCESICTATVLQRELVNEKGVDLEASTIRKVLTRNGYFWLTRAQKRKYSPDVTAQRLAFAKAVLRTSKAQLRERLSLSLDGVVLSMAPKDPLERQNWCAHGETHMWRKRCEAASPDLAGNDAYGKQVPLCRAVPLWAGISEGGFATVVFHKSKKLCTVEWADIVNGGKLTNAIRSLSPTKPRGPWWVLCDNETFLRTAVSQAAHKAQGISLWSVPPRSPDLNPVEKFWAWLRRTLRQKDWADLRAGRKALDKKAYQAKVRSTCRTKRAQAVAASCAGGLRKVCKEVVAKKGAM
;
A
#
# COMPACT_ATOMS: atom_id res chain seq x y z
N GLY A 1 -14.16 19.07 48.30
CA GLY A 1 -13.18 18.22 47.60
C GLY A 1 -12.02 17.95 48.54
N PHE A 2 -10.92 17.46 47.99
CA PHE A 2 -9.64 17.44 48.69
C PHE A 2 -9.06 18.85 48.76
N ASN A 3 -8.21 19.10 49.76
CA ASN A 3 -7.59 20.41 50.01
C ASN A 3 -6.07 20.27 49.87
N GLY A 4 -5.61 20.01 48.65
CA GLY A 4 -4.19 19.91 48.31
C GLY A 4 -3.49 18.63 48.84
N LEU A 5 -2.15 18.65 48.70
CA LEU A 5 -1.30 17.48 48.85
C LEU A 5 -1.20 16.94 50.28
N ASP A 6 -1.32 17.78 51.30
CA ASP A 6 -1.26 17.31 52.69
C ASP A 6 -2.53 16.55 53.08
N HIS A 7 -3.69 16.99 52.59
CA HIS A 7 -4.94 16.26 52.74
C HIS A 7 -4.88 14.90 52.01
N TRP A 8 -4.24 14.86 50.83
CA TRP A 8 -3.94 13.63 50.11
C TRP A 8 -3.02 12.66 50.87
N ARG A 9 -1.92 13.15 51.47
CA ARG A 9 -1.01 12.31 52.27
C ARG A 9 -1.72 11.66 53.46
N ARG A 10 -2.56 12.42 54.17
CA ARG A 10 -3.39 11.88 55.26
C ARG A 10 -4.38 10.84 54.75
N PHE A 11 -4.98 11.06 53.58
CA PHE A 11 -5.86 10.07 52.95
C PHE A 11 -5.13 8.77 52.60
N VAL A 12 -3.94 8.86 52.02
CA VAL A 12 -3.12 7.67 51.72
C VAL A 12 -2.78 6.90 53.00
N SER A 13 -2.44 7.60 54.08
CA SER A 13 -2.21 6.99 55.41
C SER A 13 -3.47 6.34 55.99
N PHE A 14 -4.63 6.98 55.86
CA PHE A 14 -5.94 6.44 56.25
C PHE A 14 -6.28 5.15 55.47
N VAL A 15 -6.05 5.16 54.16
CA VAL A 15 -6.25 3.99 53.30
C VAL A 15 -5.31 2.86 53.72
N GLY A 16 -4.02 3.16 53.94
CA GLY A 16 -3.00 2.21 54.40
C GLY A 16 -3.31 1.54 55.74
N SER A 17 -3.67 2.34 56.74
CA SER A 17 -4.06 1.85 58.08
C SER A 17 -5.36 1.05 58.06
N SER A 18 -6.23 1.27 57.07
CA SER A 18 -7.51 0.58 56.95
C SER A 18 -7.45 -0.79 56.24
N PHE A 19 -6.34 -1.18 55.61
CA PHE A 19 -6.27 -2.42 54.79
C PHE A 19 -6.65 -3.69 55.53
N LYS A 20 -6.12 -3.88 56.75
CA LYS A 20 -6.42 -5.07 57.55
C LYS A 20 -7.91 -5.13 57.88
N ARG A 21 -8.48 -4.00 58.32
CA ARG A 21 -9.91 -3.86 58.67
C ARG A 21 -10.82 -4.08 57.46
N TRP A 22 -10.45 -3.55 56.30
CA TRP A 22 -11.21 -3.69 55.06
C TRP A 22 -10.98 -5.02 54.35
N ARG A 23 -9.97 -5.80 54.74
CA ARG A 23 -9.57 -7.06 54.08
C ARG A 23 -9.22 -6.85 52.61
N VAL A 24 -8.48 -5.78 52.31
CA VAL A 24 -8.07 -5.40 50.95
C VAL A 24 -6.80 -6.13 50.54
N LYS A 25 -6.80 -6.69 49.32
CA LYS A 25 -5.65 -7.33 48.68
C LYS A 25 -4.85 -6.33 47.84
N HIS A 26 -5.55 -5.66 46.93
CA HIS A 26 -4.96 -4.71 45.98
C HIS A 26 -5.69 -3.38 46.05
N TRP A 27 -4.96 -2.29 45.94
CA TRP A 27 -5.52 -0.94 45.90
C TRP A 27 -4.70 -0.01 45.02
N CYS A 28 -5.39 1.00 44.52
CA CYS A 28 -4.81 2.11 43.79
C CYS A 28 -5.66 3.35 44.03
N ALA A 29 -5.03 4.50 44.23
CA ALA A 29 -5.67 5.77 44.40
C ALA A 29 -4.95 6.87 43.64
N THR A 30 -5.70 7.84 43.13
CA THR A 30 -5.17 8.97 42.37
C THR A 30 -5.88 10.25 42.77
N LEU A 31 -5.13 11.32 42.97
CA LEU A 31 -5.63 12.68 43.15
C LEU A 31 -5.71 13.37 41.79
N GLU A 32 -6.86 13.95 41.47
CA GLU A 32 -7.16 14.63 40.22
C GLU A 32 -7.75 16.01 40.47
N THR A 33 -7.45 16.95 39.57
CA THR A 33 -8.03 18.30 39.53
C THR A 33 -9.13 18.33 38.49
N ASN A 34 -10.31 18.81 38.88
CA ASN A 34 -11.42 19.05 37.96
C ASN A 34 -11.17 20.31 37.11
N THR A 35 -12.00 20.46 36.08
CA THR A 35 -11.99 21.65 35.21
C THR A 35 -12.36 22.94 35.95
N ASP A 36 -13.07 22.83 37.08
CA ASP A 36 -13.42 23.96 37.96
C ASP A 36 -12.32 24.28 38.99
N GLY A 37 -11.17 23.58 38.94
CA GLY A 37 -10.06 23.77 39.86
C GLY A 37 -10.18 23.03 41.19
N THR A 38 -11.27 22.28 41.42
CA THR A 38 -11.44 21.49 42.66
C THR A 38 -10.74 20.14 42.59
N ASP A 39 -10.16 19.69 43.71
CA ASP A 39 -9.51 18.38 43.79
C ASP A 39 -10.48 17.28 44.25
N HIS A 40 -10.37 16.10 43.63
CA HIS A 40 -11.02 14.87 44.09
C HIS A 40 -10.08 13.67 43.98
N ALA A 41 -10.34 12.65 44.79
CA ALA A 41 -9.58 11.40 44.76
C ALA A 41 -10.43 10.26 44.21
N HIS A 42 -9.83 9.45 43.34
CA HIS A 42 -10.33 8.13 43.00
C HIS A 42 -9.65 7.08 43.87
N LEU A 43 -10.42 6.11 44.38
CA LEU A 43 -9.90 4.95 45.11
C LEU A 43 -10.52 3.68 44.53
N MET A 44 -9.67 2.75 44.11
CA MET A 44 -10.06 1.40 43.68
C MET A 44 -9.53 0.38 44.68
N LEU A 45 -10.43 -0.50 45.16
CA LEU A 45 -10.12 -1.55 46.12
C LEU A 45 -10.50 -2.92 45.55
N GLN A 46 -9.61 -3.90 45.70
CA GLN A 46 -9.91 -5.32 45.49
C GLN A 46 -9.84 -6.03 46.83
N PHE A 47 -11.00 -6.51 47.30
CA PHE A 47 -11.12 -7.25 48.55
C PHE A 47 -10.66 -8.71 48.42
N LEU A 48 -10.19 -9.30 49.52
CA LEU A 48 -9.80 -10.71 49.60
C LEU A 48 -11.00 -11.66 49.45
N GLN A 49 -12.18 -11.20 49.84
CA GLN A 49 -13.45 -11.91 49.71
C GLN A 49 -14.60 -10.91 49.62
N VAL A 50 -15.81 -11.41 49.38
CA VAL A 50 -17.01 -10.57 49.40
C VAL A 50 -17.15 -9.93 50.78
N VAL A 51 -17.40 -8.62 50.80
CA VAL A 51 -17.60 -7.86 52.05
C VAL A 51 -18.86 -7.04 51.89
N ASP A 52 -19.77 -7.15 52.86
CA ASP A 52 -20.92 -6.27 52.97
C ASP A 52 -20.57 -5.07 53.85
N ARG A 53 -20.54 -3.88 53.26
CA ARG A 53 -20.15 -2.62 53.92
C ARG A 53 -20.96 -1.46 53.37
N THR A 54 -21.34 -0.55 54.26
CA THR A 54 -21.91 0.74 53.86
C THR A 54 -20.81 1.73 53.47
N THR A 55 -21.16 2.74 52.67
CA THR A 55 -20.25 3.83 52.28
C THR A 55 -19.62 4.56 53.47
N ARG A 56 -20.26 4.53 54.66
CA ARG A 56 -19.72 5.09 55.91
C ARG A 56 -18.39 4.46 56.32
N SER A 57 -18.17 3.18 56.01
CA SER A 57 -16.92 2.47 56.34
C SER A 57 -15.69 3.00 55.60
N PHE A 58 -15.89 3.85 54.58
CA PHE A 58 -14.88 4.43 53.72
C PHE A 58 -14.83 5.97 53.80
N MET A 59 -15.54 6.57 54.76
CA MET A 59 -15.49 8.02 54.98
C MET A 59 -14.13 8.45 55.50
N PHE A 60 -13.65 9.58 55.01
CA PHE A 60 -12.36 10.17 55.39
C PHE A 60 -12.54 11.65 55.68
N GLU A 61 -12.19 12.11 56.89
CA GLU A 61 -12.27 13.52 57.31
C GLU A 61 -13.62 14.20 56.94
N GLY A 62 -14.74 13.48 57.15
CA GLY A 62 -16.09 13.97 56.82
C GLY A 62 -16.48 13.87 55.34
N LEU A 63 -15.55 13.53 54.45
CA LEU A 63 -15.81 13.29 53.03
C LEU A 63 -16.40 11.90 52.81
N ARG A 64 -17.53 11.86 52.13
CA ARG A 64 -18.22 10.62 51.76
C ARG A 64 -17.86 10.24 50.32
N PRO A 65 -17.46 8.99 50.05
CA PRO A 65 -17.18 8.56 48.69
C PRO A 65 -18.48 8.50 47.88
N ASN A 66 -18.41 8.96 46.63
CA ASN A 66 -19.45 8.73 45.65
C ASN A 66 -19.28 7.31 45.09
N VAL A 67 -20.26 6.43 45.35
CA VAL A 67 -20.25 5.03 44.90
C VAL A 67 -21.46 4.80 44.01
N ALA A 68 -21.21 4.47 42.74
CA ALA A 68 -22.23 4.09 41.78
C ALA A 68 -22.00 2.65 41.30
N THR A 69 -23.07 1.97 40.91
CA THR A 69 -23.04 0.60 40.35
C THR A 69 -22.48 0.52 38.93
N THR A 70 -22.01 1.65 38.38
CA THR A 70 -21.45 1.74 37.03
C THR A 70 -20.11 1.04 36.93
N ASP A 71 -19.95 0.23 35.88
CA ASP A 71 -18.68 -0.43 35.61
C ASP A 71 -17.63 0.57 35.10
N LEU A 72 -16.38 0.32 35.49
CA LEU A 72 -15.21 1.17 35.19
C LEU A 72 -14.92 1.16 33.68
N GLY A 73 -15.53 2.11 32.98
CA GLY A 73 -15.38 2.35 31.54
C GLY A 73 -16.60 2.03 30.68
N GLY A 74 -17.76 1.66 31.22
CA GLY A 74 -19.01 1.46 30.47
C GLY A 74 -19.09 0.16 29.63
N GLU A 75 -18.40 -0.90 30.04
CA GLU A 75 -18.29 -2.21 29.35
C GLU A 75 -18.87 -3.40 30.14
N GLY A 76 -19.49 -3.14 31.28
CA GLY A 76 -19.90 -4.11 32.28
C GLY A 76 -18.75 -4.72 33.09
N PHE A 77 -19.10 -5.27 34.24
CA PHE A 77 -18.25 -6.22 34.98
C PHE A 77 -18.43 -7.62 34.39
N CYS A 78 -17.36 -8.19 33.81
CA CYS A 78 -17.44 -9.50 33.18
C CYS A 78 -17.15 -10.63 34.19
N LYS A 79 -18.20 -11.37 34.59
CA LYS A 79 -18.07 -12.53 35.51
C LYS A 79 -17.12 -13.61 34.97
N LYS A 80 -17.04 -13.80 33.64
CA LYS A 80 -16.14 -14.79 33.01
C LYS A 80 -14.66 -14.37 33.00
N ARG A 81 -14.38 -13.07 33.09
CA ARG A 81 -13.03 -12.50 33.10
C ARG A 81 -12.92 -11.44 34.19
N MET A 82 -13.22 -11.88 35.41
CA MET A 82 -13.34 -11.01 36.58
C MET A 82 -12.06 -10.20 36.83
N GLN A 83 -10.90 -10.86 36.91
CA GLN A 83 -9.64 -10.16 37.19
C GLN A 83 -9.29 -9.15 36.08
N GLN A 84 -9.63 -9.44 34.82
CA GLN A 84 -9.42 -8.48 33.73
C GLN A 84 -10.27 -7.22 33.92
N SER A 85 -11.52 -7.37 34.35
CA SER A 85 -12.41 -6.24 34.64
C SER A 85 -11.89 -5.41 35.82
N ILE A 86 -11.36 -6.08 36.85
CA ILE A 86 -10.72 -5.43 38.00
C ILE A 86 -9.46 -4.68 37.56
N ASN A 87 -8.59 -5.31 36.77
CA ASN A 87 -7.36 -4.69 36.27
C ASN A 87 -7.63 -3.48 35.38
N ARG A 88 -8.72 -3.50 34.60
CA ARG A 88 -9.20 -2.33 33.84
C ARG A 88 -9.57 -1.18 34.77
N GLY A 89 -10.28 -1.49 35.86
CA GLY A 89 -10.61 -0.53 36.92
C GLY A 89 -9.39 0.05 37.63
N MET A 90 -8.43 -0.80 37.98
CA MET A 90 -7.16 -0.38 38.56
C MET A 90 -6.38 0.51 37.59
N PHE A 91 -6.36 0.16 36.30
CA PHE A 91 -5.72 0.99 35.27
C PHE A 91 -6.43 2.33 35.09
N TYR A 92 -7.76 2.38 35.19
CA TYR A 92 -8.51 3.65 35.13
C TYR A 92 -8.05 4.63 36.20
N VAL A 93 -7.85 4.15 37.43
CA VAL A 93 -7.34 4.98 38.53
C VAL A 93 -5.86 5.29 38.33
N TRP A 94 -5.05 4.28 37.98
CA TRP A 94 -3.60 4.42 37.82
C TRP A 94 -3.18 5.34 36.67
N ALA A 95 -3.95 5.42 35.58
CA ALA A 95 -3.58 6.17 34.39
C ALA A 95 -3.41 7.67 34.67
N ASN A 96 -2.35 8.25 34.10
CA ASN A 96 -2.05 9.69 34.14
C ASN A 96 -3.04 10.47 33.26
N LYS A 97 -4.24 10.66 33.80
CA LYS A 97 -5.32 11.39 33.14
C LYS A 97 -5.05 12.89 33.17
N VAL A 98 -5.70 13.62 32.28
CA VAL A 98 -5.69 15.09 32.32
C VAL A 98 -6.17 15.54 33.70
N GLY A 99 -5.35 16.34 34.39
CA GLY A 99 -5.61 16.79 35.76
C GLY A 99 -5.08 15.88 36.88
N ALA A 100 -4.48 14.72 36.57
CA ALA A 100 -3.88 13.85 37.59
C ALA A 100 -2.64 14.51 38.22
N GLN A 101 -2.61 14.55 39.55
CA GLN A 101 -1.53 15.17 40.32
C GLN A 101 -0.62 14.12 40.98
N CYS A 102 -1.21 13.15 41.67
CA CYS A 102 -0.50 12.19 42.51
C CYS A 102 -1.15 10.82 42.46
N LEU A 103 -0.33 9.78 42.59
CA LEU A 103 -0.73 8.37 42.51
C LEU A 103 -0.15 7.61 43.71
N ALA A 104 -0.93 6.73 44.32
CA ALA A 104 -0.48 5.81 45.36
C ALA A 104 -1.17 4.45 45.22
N GLY A 105 -0.46 3.36 45.48
CA GLY A 105 -1.04 2.03 45.35
C GLY A 105 -0.03 0.92 45.62
N ASN A 106 -0.54 -0.31 45.75
CA ASN A 106 0.29 -1.51 45.78
C ASN A 106 0.11 -2.40 44.53
N TYR A 107 -0.76 -2.01 43.61
CA TYR A 107 -1.09 -2.78 42.41
C TYR A 107 -1.08 -1.89 41.17
N GLY A 108 -0.10 -2.10 40.29
CA GLY A 108 0.12 -1.29 39.11
C GLY A 108 0.33 -2.09 37.83
N PRO A 109 0.47 -1.44 36.67
CA PRO A 109 0.83 -2.09 35.42
C PRO A 109 2.16 -2.85 35.48
N VAL A 110 2.37 -3.79 34.57
CA VAL A 110 3.61 -4.61 34.52
C VAL A 110 4.90 -3.78 34.37
N TRP A 111 4.80 -2.57 33.83
CA TRP A 111 5.93 -1.67 33.64
C TRP A 111 6.17 -0.70 34.80
N SER A 112 5.45 -0.83 35.90
CA SER A 112 5.60 0.03 37.08
C SER A 112 6.36 -0.69 38.20
N THR A 113 6.63 -0.01 39.32
CA THR A 113 7.52 -0.50 40.40
C THR A 113 6.79 -1.17 41.56
N GLU A 114 5.46 -1.14 41.55
CA GLU A 114 4.57 -1.65 42.58
C GLU A 114 4.80 -3.16 42.82
N PRO A 115 4.59 -3.63 44.07
CA PRO A 115 4.87 -5.01 44.45
C PRO A 115 3.98 -6.01 43.72
N PHE A 116 2.73 -5.65 43.42
CA PHE A 116 1.83 -6.46 42.61
C PHE A 116 1.63 -5.79 41.26
N ARG A 117 1.60 -6.59 40.19
CA ARG A 117 1.51 -6.07 38.83
C ARG A 117 0.49 -6.77 37.96
N TYR A 118 -0.05 -6.06 36.97
CA TYR A 118 -0.98 -6.60 35.98
C TYR A 118 -0.68 -6.18 34.55
N GLN A 119 -1.09 -7.02 33.60
CA GLN A 119 -1.04 -6.69 32.18
C GLN A 119 -2.14 -5.68 31.82
N VAL A 120 -1.76 -4.65 31.06
CA VAL A 120 -2.67 -3.67 30.48
C VAL A 120 -2.86 -3.99 29.00
N LEU A 121 -4.11 -4.00 28.53
CA LEU A 121 -4.41 -4.17 27.11
C LEU A 121 -4.38 -2.84 26.36
N GLY A 122 -3.96 -2.86 25.10
CA GLY A 122 -3.85 -1.66 24.27
C GLY A 122 -5.19 -0.95 24.04
N ALA A 123 -6.31 -1.66 24.18
CA ALA A 123 -7.65 -1.08 24.10
C ALA A 123 -7.98 -0.14 25.28
N TRP A 124 -7.37 -0.32 26.46
CA TRP A 124 -7.68 0.48 27.64
C TRP A 124 -7.20 1.95 27.53
N PRO A 125 -5.92 2.25 27.22
CA PRO A 125 -5.49 3.62 27.00
C PRO A 125 -6.18 4.26 25.78
N GLU A 126 -6.42 3.48 24.72
CA GLU A 126 -7.17 3.97 23.55
C GLU A 126 -8.59 4.43 23.94
N LYS A 127 -9.27 3.72 24.84
CA LYS A 127 -10.61 4.10 25.31
C LYS A 127 -10.61 5.37 26.17
N LEU A 128 -9.65 5.49 27.09
CA LEU A 128 -9.51 6.70 27.91
C LEU A 128 -9.19 7.92 27.04
N TRP A 129 -8.36 7.75 26.01
CA TRP A 129 -8.08 8.76 25.01
C TRP A 129 -9.33 9.17 24.22
N LYS A 130 -10.13 8.20 23.73
CA LYS A 130 -11.42 8.48 23.07
C LYS A 130 -12.41 9.24 23.97
N GLN A 131 -12.31 9.06 25.28
CA GLN A 131 -13.08 9.80 26.29
C GLN A 131 -12.47 11.16 26.67
N ARG A 132 -11.44 11.63 25.96
CA ARG A 132 -10.69 12.87 26.24
C ARG A 132 -10.03 12.89 27.63
N LYS A 133 -9.85 11.73 28.28
CA LYS A 133 -9.22 11.61 29.61
C LYS A 133 -7.70 11.53 29.53
N LEU A 134 -7.13 11.19 28.37
CA LEU A 134 -5.69 11.18 28.13
C LEU A 134 -5.36 12.18 27.03
N SER A 135 -4.21 12.85 27.16
CA SER A 135 -3.60 13.59 26.05
C SER A 135 -3.10 12.63 24.96
N HIS A 136 -2.87 13.17 23.75
CA HIS A 136 -2.29 12.38 22.65
C HIS A 136 -0.94 11.76 23.03
N GLU A 137 -0.10 12.51 23.74
CA GLU A 137 1.23 12.07 24.16
C GLU A 137 1.17 10.93 25.20
N VAL A 138 0.34 11.08 26.23
CA VAL A 138 0.18 10.05 27.25
C VAL A 138 -0.42 8.77 26.64
N CYS A 139 -1.42 8.92 25.78
CA CYS A 139 -2.00 7.79 25.04
C CYS A 139 -0.92 7.07 24.21
N ARG A 140 -0.12 7.81 23.44
CA ARG A 140 1.00 7.26 22.66
C ARG A 140 1.96 6.47 23.54
N ASN A 141 2.39 7.03 24.65
CA ASN A 141 3.33 6.38 25.57
C ASN A 141 2.76 5.06 26.11
N TYR A 142 1.49 5.06 26.54
CA TYR A 142 0.83 3.83 26.99
C TYR A 142 0.65 2.80 25.88
N LEU A 143 0.36 3.20 24.64
CA LEU A 143 0.30 2.25 23.52
C LEU A 143 1.64 1.51 23.33
N PHE A 144 2.78 2.18 23.48
CA PHE A 144 4.09 1.50 23.41
C PHE A 144 4.36 0.61 24.61
N LEU A 145 4.00 1.05 25.83
CA LEU A 145 4.19 0.28 27.06
C LEU A 145 3.32 -0.99 27.09
N THR A 146 2.10 -0.94 26.55
CA THR A 146 1.19 -2.10 26.48
C THR A 146 1.66 -3.19 25.50
N ARG A 147 2.43 -2.83 24.47
CA ARG A 147 2.92 -3.74 23.41
C ARG A 147 1.81 -4.52 22.68
N ASP A 148 0.57 -4.04 22.74
CA ASP A 148 -0.60 -4.67 22.13
C ASP A 148 -1.11 -3.80 20.98
N GLY A 149 -1.03 -4.32 19.75
CA GLY A 149 -1.59 -3.70 18.53
C GLY A 149 -1.11 -2.27 18.24
N VAL A 150 0.12 -1.94 18.67
CA VAL A 150 0.70 -0.58 18.65
C VAL A 150 0.56 0.10 17.30
N CYS A 151 0.93 -0.58 16.21
CA CYS A 151 0.97 0.02 14.87
C CYS A 151 -0.40 0.51 14.39
N PHE A 152 -1.47 -0.26 14.66
CA PHE A 152 -2.82 0.11 14.23
C PHE A 152 -3.37 1.28 15.06
N ARG A 153 -3.24 1.19 16.38
CA ARG A 153 -3.75 2.22 17.32
C ARG A 153 -3.00 3.54 17.17
N LYS A 154 -1.68 3.48 16.97
CA LYS A 154 -0.87 4.67 16.66
C LYS A 154 -1.36 5.36 15.39
N ARG A 155 -1.70 4.61 14.32
CA ARG A 155 -2.19 5.23 13.07
C ARG A 155 -3.46 6.05 13.30
N ASN A 156 -4.39 5.53 14.09
CA ASN A 156 -5.63 6.26 14.41
C ASN A 156 -5.36 7.52 15.23
N LEU A 157 -4.45 7.42 16.21
CA LEU A 157 -4.01 8.54 17.03
C LEU A 157 -3.37 9.66 16.19
N GLU A 158 -2.44 9.29 15.30
CA GLU A 158 -1.75 10.25 14.42
C GLU A 158 -2.72 10.91 13.43
N ALA A 159 -3.65 10.15 12.85
CA ALA A 159 -4.65 10.72 11.93
C ALA A 159 -5.57 11.75 12.62
N ALA A 160 -5.98 11.50 13.86
CA ALA A 160 -6.76 12.47 14.64
C ALA A 160 -5.94 13.73 14.95
N ARG A 161 -4.66 13.56 15.33
CA ARG A 161 -3.75 14.67 15.60
C ARG A 161 -3.47 15.52 14.36
N GLU A 162 -3.22 14.89 13.21
CA GLU A 162 -3.01 15.58 11.93
C GLU A 162 -4.24 16.40 11.52
N HIS A 163 -5.44 15.87 11.73
CA HIS A 163 -6.69 16.59 11.46
C HIS A 163 -6.86 17.81 12.39
N GLU A 164 -6.61 17.65 13.70
CA GLU A 164 -6.70 18.76 14.66
C GLU A 164 -5.64 19.85 14.37
N LEU A 165 -4.43 19.47 13.94
CA LEU A 165 -3.40 20.41 13.49
C LEU A 165 -3.81 21.14 12.21
N GLY A 166 -4.35 20.42 11.21
CA GLY A 166 -4.81 21.01 9.96
C GLY A 166 -5.92 22.04 10.18
N LEU A 167 -6.86 21.79 11.10
CA LEU A 167 -7.89 22.78 11.46
C LEU A 167 -7.30 24.04 12.11
N ALA A 168 -6.25 23.89 12.92
CA ALA A 168 -5.58 25.04 13.53
C ALA A 168 -4.80 25.87 12.49
N GLU A 169 -4.10 25.20 11.57
CA GLU A 169 -3.41 25.83 10.44
C GLU A 169 -4.40 26.58 9.53
N ASP A 170 -5.55 25.97 9.20
CA ASP A 170 -6.59 26.60 8.39
C ASP A 170 -7.14 27.88 9.07
N ALA A 171 -7.36 27.84 10.38
CA ALA A 171 -7.81 29.02 11.15
C ALA A 171 -6.75 30.14 11.18
N GLU A 172 -5.46 29.78 11.27
CA GLU A 172 -4.35 30.73 11.22
C GLU A 172 -4.22 31.37 9.84
N ILE A 173 -4.38 30.59 8.77
CA ILE A 173 -4.39 31.07 7.38
C ILE A 173 -5.55 32.06 7.21
N GLU A 174 -6.76 31.72 7.66
CA GLU A 174 -7.93 32.60 7.56
C GLU A 174 -7.71 33.93 8.30
N ALA A 175 -7.22 33.86 9.55
CA ALA A 175 -6.90 35.05 10.34
C ALA A 175 -5.84 35.93 9.66
N THR A 176 -4.82 35.31 9.07
CA THR A 176 -3.75 36.00 8.35
C THR A 176 -4.26 36.64 7.06
N THR A 177 -5.05 35.92 6.26
CA THR A 177 -5.65 36.45 5.04
C THR A 177 -6.58 37.64 5.34
N LYS A 178 -7.41 37.54 6.38
CA LYS A 178 -8.28 38.64 6.81
C LYS A 178 -7.46 39.87 7.20
N ARG A 179 -6.40 39.69 7.99
CA ARG A 179 -5.50 40.76 8.40
C ARG A 179 -4.81 41.44 7.21
N LEU A 180 -4.27 40.67 6.26
CA LEU A 180 -3.58 41.22 5.09
C LEU A 180 -4.53 41.95 4.13
N ARG A 181 -5.70 41.38 3.84
CA ARG A 181 -6.71 42.02 2.96
C ARG A 181 -7.30 43.29 3.57
N SER A 182 -7.34 43.39 4.90
CA SER A 182 -7.82 44.60 5.58
C SER A 182 -6.83 45.76 5.58
N ASN A 183 -5.58 45.55 5.14
CA ASN A 183 -4.54 46.58 5.13
C ASN A 183 -4.44 47.28 3.76
N PRO A 184 -4.92 48.53 3.61
CA PRO A 184 -4.95 49.23 2.32
C PRO A 184 -3.56 49.58 1.75
N SER A 185 -2.52 49.59 2.59
CA SER A 185 -1.14 49.84 2.12
C SER A 185 -0.50 48.61 1.47
N LEU A 186 -1.01 47.41 1.76
CA LEU A 186 -0.52 46.13 1.23
C LEU A 186 -1.45 45.56 0.16
N TYR A 187 -2.76 45.76 0.28
CA TYR A 187 -3.75 45.24 -0.64
C TYR A 187 -4.62 46.37 -1.20
N LYS A 188 -4.51 46.62 -2.51
CA LYS A 188 -5.39 47.52 -3.25
C LYS A 188 -6.44 46.70 -3.98
N ALA A 189 -7.69 47.15 -3.96
CA ALA A 189 -8.74 46.52 -4.75
C ALA A 189 -8.38 46.57 -6.24
N PHE A 190 -8.64 45.49 -6.95
CA PHE A 190 -8.39 45.41 -8.38
C PHE A 190 -9.41 46.28 -9.15
N PRO A 191 -8.99 46.91 -10.27
CA PRO A 191 -9.91 47.66 -11.11
C PRO A 191 -10.93 46.71 -11.76
N GLN A 192 -12.14 47.22 -11.99
CA GLN A 192 -13.15 46.48 -12.75
C GLN A 192 -12.73 46.37 -14.21
N VAL A 193 -12.79 45.15 -14.75
CA VAL A 193 -12.59 44.88 -16.17
C VAL A 193 -13.97 44.64 -16.80
N PRO A 194 -14.42 45.49 -17.74
CA PRO A 194 -15.77 45.39 -18.32
C PRO A 194 -16.07 44.02 -18.92
N VAL A 195 -15.12 43.43 -19.66
CA VAL A 195 -15.26 42.10 -20.29
C VAL A 195 -15.51 41.01 -19.24
N ALA A 196 -14.77 41.03 -18.13
CA ALA A 196 -14.96 40.07 -17.04
C ALA A 196 -16.33 40.24 -16.35
N SER A 197 -16.81 41.48 -16.25
CA SER A 197 -18.11 41.80 -15.68
C SER A 197 -19.25 41.33 -16.58
N GLN A 198 -19.13 41.54 -17.90
CA GLN A 198 -20.08 41.03 -18.91
C GLN A 198 -20.07 39.49 -18.95
N TRP A 199 -18.90 38.88 -18.88
CA TRP A 199 -18.76 37.43 -18.79
C TRP A 199 -19.47 36.86 -17.55
N LEU A 200 -19.28 37.45 -16.36
CA LEU A 200 -20.01 37.04 -15.16
C LEU A 200 -21.52 37.22 -15.30
N GLU A 201 -21.97 38.31 -15.94
CA GLU A 201 -23.40 38.57 -16.20
C GLU A 201 -24.02 37.50 -17.10
N SER A 202 -23.25 36.92 -18.02
CA SER A 202 -23.72 35.84 -18.90
C SER A 202 -24.21 34.62 -18.11
N PHE A 203 -23.66 34.36 -16.91
CA PHE A 203 -24.09 33.26 -16.05
C PHE A 203 -25.45 33.49 -15.41
N LYS A 204 -26.05 34.68 -15.49
CA LYS A 204 -27.43 34.92 -15.04
C LYS A 204 -28.48 34.46 -16.06
N LYS A 205 -28.08 34.23 -17.31
CA LYS A 205 -28.94 33.71 -18.38
C LYS A 205 -28.60 32.25 -18.61
N ASP A 206 -29.62 31.41 -18.80
CA ASP A 206 -29.39 30.01 -19.11
C ASP A 206 -28.77 29.86 -20.50
N SER A 207 -27.64 29.17 -20.55
CA SER A 207 -26.97 28.75 -21.78
C SER A 207 -26.67 27.25 -21.72
N LEU A 208 -26.64 26.59 -22.88
CA LEU A 208 -26.26 25.18 -22.96
C LEU A 208 -24.81 24.94 -22.54
N ARG A 209 -23.94 25.93 -22.76
CA ARG A 209 -22.53 25.96 -22.36
C ARG A 209 -22.13 27.37 -21.97
N TYR A 210 -21.22 27.50 -21.00
CA TYR A 210 -20.70 28.79 -20.56
C TYR A 210 -19.23 28.95 -20.96
N ALA A 211 -18.86 30.16 -21.36
CA ALA A 211 -17.49 30.49 -21.72
C ALA A 211 -16.55 30.43 -20.51
N ILE A 212 -15.29 30.12 -20.75
CA ILE A 212 -14.22 30.15 -19.76
C ILE A 212 -13.50 31.50 -19.90
N LEU A 213 -13.22 32.18 -18.80
CA LEU A 213 -12.44 33.41 -18.86
C LEU A 213 -10.95 33.08 -18.85
N VAL A 214 -10.23 33.38 -19.92
CA VAL A 214 -8.77 33.26 -19.97
C VAL A 214 -8.12 34.59 -19.62
N VAL A 215 -7.21 34.57 -18.64
CA VAL A 215 -6.49 35.74 -18.15
C VAL A 215 -5.02 35.59 -18.51
N MET A 216 -4.60 36.32 -19.53
CA MET A 216 -3.22 36.32 -20.01
C MET A 216 -2.44 37.51 -19.47
N GLY A 217 -1.19 37.27 -19.08
CA GLY A 217 -0.27 38.33 -18.65
C GLY A 217 1.09 37.79 -18.19
N PRO A 218 2.06 38.67 -17.92
CA PRO A 218 3.40 38.24 -17.53
C PRO A 218 3.41 37.55 -16.15
N SER A 219 4.48 36.80 -15.85
CA SER A 219 4.67 36.24 -14.52
C SER A 219 4.71 37.38 -13.48
N PHE A 220 4.19 37.14 -12.28
CA PHE A 220 4.10 38.13 -11.18
C PHE A 220 3.16 39.33 -11.39
N SER A 221 2.25 39.30 -12.37
CA SER A 221 1.27 40.38 -12.56
C SER A 221 0.00 40.29 -11.69
N GLY A 222 -0.06 39.37 -10.73
CA GLY A 222 -1.20 39.22 -9.82
C GLY A 222 -2.47 38.63 -10.47
N LYS A 223 -2.34 37.86 -11.57
CA LYS A 223 -3.49 37.32 -12.33
C LYS A 223 -4.41 36.45 -11.47
N THR A 224 -3.81 35.61 -10.64
CA THR A 224 -4.54 34.63 -9.82
C THR A 224 -5.22 35.32 -8.65
N GLU A 225 -4.58 36.32 -8.06
CA GLU A 225 -5.17 37.20 -7.06
C GLU A 225 -6.32 38.04 -7.65
N TRP A 226 -6.15 38.55 -8.88
CA TRP A 226 -7.21 39.26 -9.60
C TRP A 226 -8.40 38.34 -9.88
N ALA A 227 -8.17 37.15 -10.45
CA ALA A 227 -9.21 36.16 -10.69
C ALA A 227 -9.93 35.75 -9.41
N SER A 228 -9.19 35.60 -8.31
CA SER A 228 -9.76 35.29 -6.99
C SER A 228 -10.64 36.41 -6.42
N SER A 229 -10.35 37.66 -6.78
CA SER A 229 -11.12 38.82 -6.31
C SER A 229 -12.53 38.92 -6.92
N LEU A 230 -12.78 38.21 -8.03
CA LEU A 230 -14.09 38.16 -8.68
C LEU A 230 -15.12 37.34 -7.89
N PHE A 231 -14.68 36.56 -6.90
CA PHE A 231 -15.49 35.56 -6.21
C PHE A 231 -15.32 35.63 -4.68
N LYS A 232 -16.31 35.13 -3.94
CA LYS A 232 -16.29 35.08 -2.47
C LYS A 232 -15.47 33.90 -1.96
N ASN A 233 -15.59 32.73 -2.59
CA ASN A 233 -14.91 31.51 -2.17
C ASN A 233 -14.53 30.58 -3.35
N PRO A 234 -13.64 31.02 -4.25
CA PRO A 234 -13.27 30.22 -5.40
C PRO A 234 -12.39 29.03 -5.01
N LEU A 235 -12.51 27.91 -5.74
CA LEU A 235 -11.54 26.82 -5.64
C LEU A 235 -10.37 27.05 -6.59
N GLU A 236 -9.21 27.41 -6.04
CA GLU A 236 -7.97 27.52 -6.80
C GLU A 236 -7.30 26.15 -7.02
N LEU A 237 -7.00 25.82 -8.27
CA LEU A 237 -6.38 24.59 -8.74
C LEU A 237 -5.09 24.91 -9.50
N LYS A 238 -3.94 24.50 -8.95
CA LYS A 238 -2.63 24.70 -9.61
C LYS A 238 -2.41 23.68 -10.71
N VAL A 239 -2.57 24.09 -11.97
CA VAL A 239 -2.46 23.21 -13.14
C VAL A 239 -1.00 23.05 -13.55
N GLY A 240 -0.26 24.14 -13.73
CA GLY A 240 1.15 24.05 -14.15
C GLY A 240 1.30 23.30 -15.48
N THR A 241 2.10 22.24 -15.47
CA THR A 241 2.34 21.36 -16.62
C THR A 241 1.56 20.03 -16.53
N LEU A 242 0.51 19.95 -15.69
CA LEU A 242 -0.24 18.71 -15.51
C LEU A 242 -1.16 18.46 -16.72
N PRO A 243 -1.16 17.24 -17.30
CA PRO A 243 -2.09 16.88 -18.36
C PRO A 243 -3.48 16.43 -17.83
N HIS A 244 -3.75 16.65 -16.54
CA HIS A 244 -5.00 16.25 -15.88
C HIS A 244 -5.30 17.21 -14.72
N PHE A 245 -6.57 17.27 -14.30
CA PHE A 245 -6.98 18.12 -13.18
C PHE A 245 -6.23 17.75 -11.89
N PRO A 246 -5.77 18.75 -11.11
CA PRO A 246 -5.17 18.54 -9.80
C PRO A 246 -6.11 17.78 -8.85
N ASP A 247 -5.56 16.93 -7.97
CA ASP A 247 -6.35 16.16 -6.98
C ASP A 247 -7.20 17.06 -6.06
N LYS A 248 -6.80 18.31 -5.86
CA LYS A 248 -7.56 19.34 -5.13
C LYS A 248 -8.96 19.55 -5.72
N MET A 249 -9.21 19.21 -6.98
CA MET A 249 -10.54 19.24 -7.61
C MET A 249 -11.56 18.32 -6.92
N ARG A 250 -11.10 17.30 -6.18
CA ARG A 250 -11.98 16.46 -5.34
C ARG A 250 -12.68 17.26 -4.24
N LEU A 251 -12.05 18.34 -3.78
CA LEU A 251 -12.58 19.23 -2.73
C LEU A 251 -13.61 20.22 -3.26
N PHE A 252 -13.83 20.32 -4.57
CA PHE A 252 -14.87 21.18 -5.13
C PHE A 252 -16.24 20.76 -4.60
N ASP A 253 -16.93 21.71 -3.99
CA ASP A 253 -18.28 21.57 -3.46
C ASP A 253 -19.05 22.83 -3.84
N ARG A 254 -20.13 22.67 -4.61
CA ARG A 254 -20.95 23.77 -5.12
C ARG A 254 -21.66 24.55 -4.02
N ASN A 255 -21.89 23.94 -2.86
CA ASN A 255 -22.48 24.64 -1.71
C ASN A 255 -21.45 25.52 -0.99
N LYS A 256 -20.16 25.26 -1.20
CA LYS A 256 -19.05 25.99 -0.58
C LYS A 256 -18.38 26.96 -1.55
N HIS A 257 -18.19 26.56 -2.80
CA HIS A 257 -17.39 27.28 -3.78
C HIS A 257 -18.27 27.87 -4.87
N ASP A 258 -18.01 29.14 -5.20
CA ASP A 258 -18.76 29.91 -6.20
C ASP A 258 -18.05 30.00 -7.56
N ALA A 259 -16.81 29.55 -7.67
CA ALA A 259 -16.06 29.45 -8.93
C ALA A 259 -14.88 28.46 -8.85
N ILE A 260 -14.25 28.22 -10.00
CA ILE A 260 -12.99 27.47 -10.12
C ILE A 260 -11.94 28.36 -10.79
N ILE A 261 -10.73 28.38 -10.23
CA ILE A 261 -9.59 29.08 -10.83
C ILE A 261 -8.53 28.05 -11.20
N LEU A 262 -8.22 27.96 -12.49
CA LEU A 262 -7.14 27.15 -13.03
C LEU A 262 -5.89 28.00 -13.08
N ASP A 263 -5.04 27.83 -12.08
CA ASP A 263 -3.84 28.63 -11.88
C ASP A 263 -2.65 28.09 -12.69
N ASP A 264 -1.96 29.00 -13.38
CA ASP A 264 -0.68 28.81 -14.06
C ASP A 264 -0.72 27.68 -15.11
N ILE A 265 -1.68 27.72 -16.04
CA ILE A 265 -1.70 26.78 -17.18
C ILE A 265 -0.47 27.05 -18.05
N ARG A 266 0.38 26.03 -18.24
CA ARG A 266 1.62 26.11 -19.03
C ARG A 266 1.49 25.55 -20.46
N ASP A 267 0.34 24.96 -20.76
CA ASP A 267 0.04 24.36 -22.05
C ASP A 267 -1.46 24.48 -22.33
N MET A 268 -1.85 25.23 -23.37
CA MET A 268 -3.25 25.48 -23.72
C MET A 268 -4.01 24.21 -24.14
N ALA A 269 -3.30 23.16 -24.59
CA ALA A 269 -3.90 21.87 -24.88
C ALA A 269 -4.69 21.32 -23.68
N PHE A 270 -4.34 21.71 -22.45
CA PHE A 270 -5.11 21.36 -21.25
C PHE A 270 -6.57 21.83 -21.32
N LEU A 271 -6.84 23.05 -21.81
CA LEU A 271 -8.21 23.57 -21.92
C LEU A 271 -8.97 22.85 -23.03
N GLY A 272 -8.35 22.64 -24.19
CA GLY A 272 -8.93 21.90 -25.32
C GLY A 272 -9.25 20.45 -24.96
N ASP A 273 -8.27 19.70 -24.45
CA ASP A 273 -8.42 18.30 -24.04
C ASP A 273 -9.50 18.09 -22.96
N HIS A 274 -9.84 19.15 -22.22
CA HIS A 274 -10.76 19.10 -21.08
C HIS A 274 -11.99 19.98 -21.27
N GLN A 275 -12.27 20.45 -22.49
CA GLN A 275 -13.37 21.37 -22.80
C GLN A 275 -14.73 20.82 -22.33
N GLU A 276 -15.01 19.53 -22.57
CA GLU A 276 -16.26 18.88 -22.08
C GLU A 276 -16.38 18.96 -20.56
N LYS A 277 -15.24 18.87 -19.85
CA LYS A 277 -15.23 18.92 -18.39
C LYS A 277 -15.42 20.32 -17.86
N LEU A 278 -14.82 21.30 -18.53
CA LEU A 278 -14.80 22.70 -18.11
C LEU A 278 -16.13 23.40 -18.40
N GLN A 279 -16.71 23.19 -19.58
CA GLN A 279 -17.96 23.85 -19.98
C GLN A 279 -19.20 23.24 -19.30
N GLY A 280 -19.07 22.03 -18.74
CA GLY A 280 -20.13 21.34 -18.00
C GLY A 280 -21.35 20.99 -18.87
N LYS A 281 -22.20 20.08 -18.37
CA LYS A 281 -23.49 19.78 -19.01
C LYS A 281 -24.61 20.02 -17.99
N TYR A 282 -25.71 20.63 -18.43
CA TYR A 282 -26.85 20.93 -17.56
C TYR A 282 -27.49 19.66 -16.97
N ASN A 283 -27.41 18.53 -17.69
CA ASN A 283 -28.09 17.28 -17.34
C ASN A 283 -27.16 16.16 -16.83
N ALA A 284 -25.86 16.41 -16.66
CA ALA A 284 -24.92 15.35 -16.29
C ALA A 284 -23.79 15.82 -15.38
N LYS A 285 -23.31 14.91 -14.53
CA LYS A 285 -22.05 15.09 -13.79
C LYS A 285 -20.89 14.75 -14.72
N VAL A 286 -19.87 15.57 -14.69
CA VAL A 286 -18.61 15.38 -15.42
C VAL A 286 -17.69 14.51 -14.59
N GLU A 287 -17.17 13.43 -15.17
CA GLU A 287 -16.14 12.60 -14.54
C GLU A 287 -14.76 13.24 -14.67
N PHE A 288 -14.10 13.47 -13.54
CA PHE A 288 -12.76 14.09 -13.49
C PHE A 288 -11.64 13.05 -13.44
N ALA A 289 -11.83 12.00 -12.65
CA ALA A 289 -10.99 10.82 -12.69
C ALA A 289 -11.75 9.58 -12.21
N SER A 290 -11.48 8.47 -12.87
CA SER A 290 -11.87 7.14 -12.41
C SER A 290 -10.66 6.25 -12.18
N THR A 291 -10.72 5.43 -11.13
CA THR A 291 -9.80 4.32 -11.00
C THR A 291 -9.98 3.39 -12.20
N PHE A 292 -8.89 2.86 -12.75
CA PHE A 292 -8.94 1.93 -13.87
C PHE A 292 -9.90 0.75 -13.59
N GLY A 293 -11.09 0.80 -14.19
CA GLY A 293 -12.22 -0.12 -13.95
C GLY A 293 -13.52 0.52 -13.45
N GLY A 294 -13.62 1.85 -13.29
CA GLY A 294 -14.86 2.56 -12.95
C GLY A 294 -15.38 2.37 -11.51
N THR A 295 -14.67 1.60 -10.68
CA THR A 295 -15.10 1.27 -9.30
C THR A 295 -15.11 2.45 -8.35
N CYS A 296 -14.21 3.42 -8.53
CA CYS A 296 -14.23 4.70 -7.86
C CYS A 296 -14.00 5.78 -8.92
N ALA A 297 -15.07 6.39 -9.39
CA ALA A 297 -15.04 7.62 -10.16
C ALA A 297 -15.42 8.78 -9.25
N TYR A 298 -14.75 9.93 -9.38
CA TYR A 298 -15.28 11.15 -8.81
C TYR A 298 -15.75 12.04 -9.94
N SER A 299 -17.02 12.44 -9.83
CA SER A 299 -17.68 13.29 -10.80
C SER A 299 -18.22 14.53 -10.11
N LYS A 300 -18.21 15.66 -10.80
CA LYS A 300 -18.68 16.95 -10.29
C LYS A 300 -19.73 17.52 -11.25
N TYR A 301 -20.70 18.23 -10.71
CA TYR A 301 -21.71 18.94 -11.49
C TYR A 301 -21.30 20.39 -11.66
N LEU A 302 -20.91 20.76 -12.89
CA LEU A 302 -20.28 22.06 -13.20
C LEU A 302 -21.13 22.99 -14.08
N PHE A 303 -22.41 22.66 -14.30
CA PHE A 303 -23.29 23.56 -15.03
C PHE A 303 -23.35 24.95 -14.37
N GLN A 304 -23.15 26.02 -15.14
CA GLN A 304 -23.19 27.40 -14.63
C GLN A 304 -22.17 27.69 -13.51
N VAL A 305 -21.05 26.95 -13.46
CA VAL A 305 -19.93 27.25 -12.56
C VAL A 305 -18.94 28.13 -13.32
N PRO A 306 -18.69 29.37 -12.89
CA PRO A 306 -17.66 30.22 -13.49
C PRO A 306 -16.28 29.59 -13.37
N ILE A 307 -15.54 29.54 -14.48
CA ILE A 307 -14.16 29.05 -14.52
C ILE A 307 -13.26 30.12 -15.12
N VAL A 308 -12.18 30.44 -14.40
CA VAL A 308 -11.13 31.36 -14.86
C VAL A 308 -9.82 30.61 -15.01
N ALA A 309 -9.15 30.75 -16.14
CA ALA A 309 -7.85 30.17 -16.42
C ALA A 309 -6.77 31.25 -16.48
N THR A 310 -5.69 31.13 -15.70
CA THR A 310 -4.57 32.07 -15.77
C THR A 310 -3.42 31.48 -16.58
N VAL A 311 -2.95 32.24 -17.57
CA VAL A 311 -1.88 31.83 -18.51
C VAL A 311 -0.78 32.88 -18.57
N ASN A 312 0.44 32.43 -18.84
CA ASN A 312 1.59 33.33 -19.07
C ASN A 312 1.88 33.49 -20.56
N PHE A 313 2.61 34.53 -20.96
CA PHE A 313 3.09 34.67 -22.34
C PHE A 313 4.04 33.54 -22.79
N SER A 314 4.60 32.78 -21.84
CA SER A 314 5.45 31.62 -22.13
C SER A 314 4.68 30.30 -22.20
N THR A 315 3.35 30.34 -22.21
CA THR A 315 2.49 29.14 -22.29
C THR A 315 2.65 28.52 -23.68
N LYS A 316 2.66 27.19 -23.75
CA LYS A 316 2.70 26.47 -25.04
C LYS A 316 1.32 26.46 -25.69
N ASN A 317 1.32 26.32 -27.01
CA ASN A 317 0.12 26.19 -27.83
C ASN A 317 -0.81 27.41 -27.71
N LEU A 318 -0.24 28.62 -27.62
CA LEU A 318 -1.05 29.86 -27.50
C LEU A 318 -1.86 30.13 -28.77
N ASP A 319 -1.44 29.62 -29.91
CA ASP A 319 -2.16 29.53 -31.19
C ASP A 319 -3.53 28.84 -31.06
N PHE A 320 -3.80 28.10 -29.98
CA PHE A 320 -5.14 27.56 -29.71
C PHE A 320 -6.16 28.66 -29.42
N LEU A 321 -5.72 29.84 -28.99
CA LEU A 321 -6.58 31.01 -28.85
C LEU A 321 -7.08 31.52 -30.21
N GLU A 322 -6.34 31.26 -31.29
CA GLU A 322 -6.60 31.74 -32.65
C GLU A 322 -7.34 30.71 -33.53
N THR A 323 -7.27 29.41 -33.19
CA THR A 323 -7.67 28.31 -34.10
C THR A 323 -8.89 27.48 -33.65
N HIS A 324 -9.41 27.65 -32.43
CA HIS A 324 -10.34 26.69 -31.79
C HIS A 324 -11.67 27.33 -31.34
N ASP A 325 -12.70 27.49 -32.21
CA ASP A 325 -14.04 28.06 -31.86
C ASP A 325 -13.97 29.26 -30.87
N GLU A 326 -12.88 30.00 -30.93
CA GLU A 326 -12.51 31.14 -30.11
C GLU A 326 -12.37 32.26 -31.13
N GLU A 327 -13.10 33.36 -30.92
CA GLU A 327 -13.00 34.54 -31.77
C GLU A 327 -11.60 35.13 -31.60
N ASP A 328 -10.63 34.71 -32.42
CA ASP A 328 -9.39 35.43 -32.58
C ASP A 328 -8.80 35.29 -33.99
N GLU A 329 -8.10 36.33 -34.39
CA GLU A 329 -7.62 36.60 -35.76
C GLU A 329 -6.16 36.13 -35.95
N GLY A 330 -5.93 35.14 -36.83
CA GLY A 330 -4.82 35.19 -37.81
C GLY A 330 -3.62 34.20 -37.74
N GLU A 331 -3.49 33.42 -38.83
CA GLU A 331 -2.28 32.96 -39.58
C GLU A 331 -1.40 31.74 -39.12
N ASP A 332 -1.82 30.56 -39.61
CA ASP A 332 -1.12 29.44 -40.31
C ASP A 332 0.42 29.16 -40.20
N GLU A 333 0.79 27.89 -39.94
CA GLU A 333 1.40 26.94 -40.93
C GLU A 333 1.86 25.59 -40.28
N ASP A 334 1.65 24.49 -41.02
CA ASP A 334 1.62 23.06 -40.63
C ASP A 334 2.95 22.28 -40.43
N GLU A 335 2.79 21.06 -39.85
CA GLU A 335 3.21 19.73 -40.38
C GLU A 335 4.16 18.81 -39.54
N ASP A 336 3.85 17.51 -39.64
CA ASP A 336 4.03 16.39 -38.69
C ASP A 336 5.29 15.48 -38.82
N GLU A 337 5.48 14.71 -37.73
CA GLU A 337 5.91 13.30 -37.58
C GLU A 337 7.38 12.75 -37.67
N ASP A 338 7.53 11.73 -36.79
CA ASP A 338 8.43 10.58 -36.67
C ASP A 338 9.79 10.60 -35.92
N GLU A 339 9.78 9.80 -34.82
CA GLU A 339 10.89 9.41 -33.95
C GLU A 339 11.65 8.19 -34.50
N ASP A 340 12.98 8.29 -34.61
CA ASP A 340 13.90 7.22 -34.22
C ASP A 340 15.35 7.72 -34.09
N GLU A 341 16.08 7.16 -33.12
CA GLU A 341 17.48 7.41 -32.71
C GLU A 341 18.03 8.85 -32.89
N VAL A 342 18.12 9.59 -31.78
CA VAL A 342 18.52 11.01 -31.71
C VAL A 342 19.90 11.32 -32.33
N VAL A 343 19.93 11.40 -33.66
CA VAL A 343 20.85 12.15 -34.49
C VAL A 343 19.96 13.04 -35.34
N HIS A 344 20.13 14.35 -35.20
CA HIS A 344 19.28 15.34 -35.89
C HIS A 344 19.08 14.95 -37.37
N PRO A 345 17.84 14.91 -37.91
CA PRO A 345 17.57 14.37 -39.25
C PRO A 345 18.32 15.08 -40.39
N LEU A 346 18.67 16.35 -40.16
CA LEU A 346 19.53 17.14 -41.06
C LEU A 346 21.03 16.81 -40.99
N SER A 347 21.48 15.88 -40.15
CA SER A 347 22.89 15.51 -39.97
C SER A 347 23.37 14.51 -41.05
N LEU A 348 24.69 14.22 -41.08
CA LEU A 348 25.28 13.26 -42.00
C LEU A 348 25.49 11.90 -41.32
N ASN A 349 25.27 10.81 -42.05
CA ASN A 349 25.70 9.47 -41.61
C ASN A 349 27.24 9.36 -41.58
N PHE A 350 27.75 8.30 -40.96
CA PHE A 350 29.19 8.09 -40.75
C PHE A 350 30.00 8.08 -42.05
N GLU A 351 29.48 7.43 -43.09
CA GLU A 351 30.13 7.32 -44.39
C GLU A 351 30.26 8.69 -45.07
N ASN A 352 29.18 9.47 -45.09
CA ASN A 352 29.20 10.82 -45.63
C ASN A 352 30.08 11.75 -44.79
N GLN A 353 30.17 11.59 -43.46
CA GLN A 353 31.11 12.36 -42.63
C GLN A 353 32.57 12.12 -43.05
N ARG A 354 32.98 10.87 -43.32
CA ARG A 354 34.33 10.56 -43.82
C ARG A 354 34.55 11.09 -45.24
N LYS A 355 33.53 10.96 -46.10
CA LYS A 355 33.57 11.45 -47.49
C LYS A 355 33.80 12.96 -47.54
N VAL A 356 33.21 13.75 -46.64
CA VAL A 356 33.47 15.18 -46.51
C VAL A 356 34.95 15.48 -46.24
N ILE A 357 35.61 14.71 -45.37
CA ILE A 357 37.04 14.90 -45.06
C ILE A 357 37.90 14.55 -46.26
N LEU A 358 37.63 13.42 -46.91
CA LEU A 358 38.40 12.98 -48.08
C LEU A 358 38.28 13.97 -49.24
N LEU A 359 37.06 14.42 -49.55
CA LEU A 359 36.83 15.37 -50.63
C LEU A 359 37.47 16.75 -50.35
N ARG A 360 37.55 17.16 -49.08
CA ARG A 360 38.14 18.44 -48.69
C ARG A 360 39.67 18.40 -48.53
N ASP A 361 40.21 17.39 -47.85
CA ASP A 361 41.65 17.31 -47.54
C ASP A 361 42.46 16.76 -48.71
N VAL A 362 41.94 15.74 -49.40
CA VAL A 362 42.65 15.01 -50.46
C VAL A 362 42.31 15.59 -51.82
N LYS A 363 41.01 15.72 -52.15
CA LYS A 363 40.59 16.22 -53.48
C LYS A 363 40.50 17.75 -53.58
N LYS A 364 40.76 18.49 -52.49
CA LYS A 364 40.76 19.96 -52.40
C LYS A 364 39.50 20.66 -52.93
N GLN A 365 38.36 19.98 -52.93
CA GLN A 365 37.12 20.50 -53.54
C GLN A 365 36.49 21.63 -52.70
N SER A 366 35.80 22.54 -53.36
CA SER A 366 35.02 23.62 -52.72
C SER A 366 33.86 23.04 -51.89
N TRP A 367 33.36 23.79 -50.91
CA TRP A 367 32.23 23.32 -50.08
C TRP A 367 30.96 23.08 -50.89
N ASP A 368 30.77 23.81 -52.00
CA ASP A 368 29.64 23.63 -52.90
C ASP A 368 29.75 22.36 -53.75
N ASP A 369 30.96 21.98 -54.13
CA ASP A 369 31.18 20.73 -54.88
C ASP A 369 31.12 19.49 -53.97
N VAL A 370 31.58 19.62 -52.73
CA VAL A 370 31.39 18.57 -51.71
C VAL A 370 29.91 18.37 -51.44
N ARG A 371 29.12 19.46 -51.33
CA ARG A 371 27.66 19.42 -51.09
C ARG A 371 26.90 18.67 -52.17
N LYS A 372 27.36 18.67 -53.42
CA LYS A 372 26.76 17.90 -54.52
C LYS A 372 26.95 16.39 -54.35
N GLN A 373 28.00 15.95 -53.64
CA GLN A 373 28.46 14.56 -53.56
C GLN A 373 28.13 13.83 -52.26
N VAL A 374 27.54 14.51 -51.28
CA VAL A 374 27.07 13.94 -50.01
C VAL A 374 25.58 14.21 -49.79
N ARG A 375 24.93 13.38 -48.98
CA ARG A 375 23.52 13.52 -48.58
C ARG A 375 23.38 13.45 -47.06
N ASN A 376 22.40 14.18 -46.52
CA ASN A 376 22.04 14.07 -45.10
C ASN A 376 21.17 12.83 -44.83
N LEU A 377 20.83 12.57 -43.57
CA LEU A 377 20.03 11.42 -43.17
C LEU A 377 18.60 11.45 -43.75
N LYS A 378 18.06 12.64 -44.06
CA LYS A 378 16.81 12.83 -44.83
C LYS A 378 17.01 12.72 -46.37
N GLY A 379 18.17 12.30 -46.86
CA GLY A 379 18.46 12.18 -48.30
C GLY A 379 18.60 13.49 -49.07
N LYS A 380 18.53 14.65 -48.39
CA LYS A 380 18.62 16.00 -48.98
C LYS A 380 20.08 16.49 -49.04
N LYS A 381 20.32 17.52 -49.87
CA LYS A 381 21.64 18.19 -49.97
C LYS A 381 21.95 18.92 -48.65
N PRO A 382 23.09 18.65 -47.99
CA PRO A 382 23.43 19.27 -46.71
C PRO A 382 23.85 20.75 -46.89
N THR A 383 23.67 21.59 -45.86
CA THR A 383 24.14 22.98 -45.93
C THR A 383 25.66 23.09 -45.82
N ALA A 384 26.27 24.11 -46.44
CA ALA A 384 27.72 24.34 -46.34
C ALA A 384 28.18 24.55 -44.87
N LYS A 385 27.33 25.15 -44.04
CA LYS A 385 27.54 25.33 -42.59
C LYS A 385 27.65 23.98 -41.87
N LEU A 386 26.81 23.00 -42.24
CA LEU A 386 26.88 21.65 -41.69
C LEU A 386 28.19 20.95 -42.09
N LEU A 387 28.60 21.04 -43.36
CA LEU A 387 29.85 20.44 -43.85
C LEU A 387 31.07 20.99 -43.12
N ARG A 388 31.16 22.31 -42.95
CA ARG A 388 32.22 22.98 -42.19
C ARG A 388 32.24 22.53 -40.72
N ARG A 389 31.07 22.37 -40.10
CA ARG A 389 30.95 21.90 -38.71
C ARG A 389 31.38 20.44 -38.55
N VAL A 390 30.98 19.58 -39.48
CA VAL A 390 31.40 18.16 -39.54
C VAL A 390 32.92 18.10 -39.69
N TYR A 391 33.48 18.83 -40.65
CA TYR A 391 34.91 18.89 -40.89
C TYR A 391 35.70 19.38 -39.67
N LYS A 392 35.29 20.51 -39.07
CA LYS A 392 35.95 21.09 -37.89
C LYS A 392 35.96 20.16 -36.68
N ASN A 393 34.90 19.36 -36.50
CA ASN A 393 34.75 18.49 -35.35
C ASN A 393 35.18 17.03 -35.62
N PHE A 394 35.69 16.73 -36.81
CA PHE A 394 36.12 15.38 -37.19
C PHE A 394 37.47 15.04 -36.57
N SER A 395 37.51 13.98 -35.77
CA SER A 395 38.76 13.48 -35.20
C SER A 395 39.41 12.50 -36.17
N LYS A 396 40.55 12.90 -36.76
CA LYS A 396 41.36 12.03 -37.63
C LYS A 396 41.82 10.76 -36.92
N LYS A 397 42.18 10.85 -35.63
CA LYS A 397 42.58 9.70 -34.79
C LYS A 397 41.44 8.71 -34.51
N LYS A 398 40.21 9.19 -34.33
CA LYS A 398 39.04 8.33 -34.02
C LYS A 398 38.18 7.99 -35.24
N GLY A 399 38.53 8.52 -36.41
CA GLY A 399 37.80 8.33 -37.67
C GLY A 399 36.36 8.83 -37.68
N ARG A 400 35.96 9.71 -36.73
CA ARG A 400 34.57 10.20 -36.59
C ARG A 400 34.49 11.60 -35.99
N VAL A 401 33.34 12.27 -36.16
CA VAL A 401 33.04 13.54 -35.48
C VAL A 401 32.95 13.34 -33.97
N VAL A 402 33.69 14.14 -33.21
CA VAL A 402 33.71 14.09 -31.74
C VAL A 402 32.95 15.28 -31.20
N TYR A 403 31.73 15.04 -30.75
CA TYR A 403 30.92 16.06 -30.08
C TYR A 403 31.41 16.24 -28.63
N LYS A 404 31.73 17.48 -28.25
CA LYS A 404 32.10 17.84 -26.87
C LYS A 404 30.82 18.01 -26.03
N TYR A 405 30.24 16.89 -25.57
CA TYR A 405 28.98 16.84 -24.82
C TYR A 405 28.97 17.55 -23.45
N LYS A 406 30.10 18.08 -22.96
CA LYS A 406 30.18 18.76 -21.65
C LYS A 406 29.44 20.11 -21.57
N LYS A 407 28.97 20.67 -22.69
CA LYS A 407 28.26 21.97 -22.74
C LYS A 407 26.91 21.91 -23.47
N CYS A 408 26.31 20.72 -23.63
CA CYS A 408 25.12 20.53 -24.48
C CYS A 408 23.77 20.79 -23.79
N GLY A 409 23.75 21.42 -22.61
CA GLY A 409 22.49 21.72 -21.90
C GLY A 409 21.72 20.49 -21.40
N ARG A 410 22.29 19.27 -21.43
CA ARG A 410 21.65 18.09 -20.83
C ARG A 410 21.46 18.30 -19.33
N LYS A 411 20.24 18.04 -18.85
CA LYS A 411 19.88 18.09 -17.42
C LYS A 411 20.88 17.28 -16.57
N PRO A 412 21.16 17.72 -15.33
CA PRO A 412 22.04 17.00 -14.41
C PRO A 412 21.63 15.52 -14.30
N TRP A 413 22.62 14.62 -14.16
CA TRP A 413 22.36 13.19 -13.98
C TRP A 413 21.46 12.96 -12.77
N LYS A 414 20.22 12.50 -12.99
CA LYS A 414 19.28 12.14 -11.93
C LYS A 414 19.81 11.01 -11.03
N VAL A 415 20.73 10.18 -11.54
CA VAL A 415 21.39 9.09 -10.79
C VAL A 415 22.67 9.62 -10.15
N THR A 416 22.55 10.24 -8.98
CA THR A 416 23.70 10.61 -8.17
C THR A 416 24.25 9.40 -7.40
N LYS A 417 25.48 9.49 -6.87
CA LYS A 417 26.01 8.46 -5.95
C LYS A 417 25.09 8.21 -4.74
N GLY A 418 24.42 9.25 -4.26
CA GLY A 418 23.43 9.15 -3.18
C GLY A 418 22.20 8.32 -3.57
N VAL A 419 21.66 8.56 -4.77
CA VAL A 419 20.53 7.80 -5.32
C VAL A 419 20.92 6.34 -5.57
N GLU A 420 22.09 6.09 -6.13
CA GLU A 420 22.61 4.73 -6.35
C GLU A 420 22.79 3.98 -5.02
N SER A 421 23.40 4.62 -4.02
CA SER A 421 23.56 4.04 -2.67
C SER A 421 22.22 3.75 -2.00
N PHE A 422 21.23 4.64 -2.20
CA PHE A 422 19.87 4.45 -1.71
C PHE A 422 19.22 3.21 -2.34
N LEU A 423 19.24 3.09 -3.67
CA LEU A 423 18.63 1.98 -4.40
C LEU A 423 19.21 0.62 -3.95
N LEU A 424 20.53 0.53 -3.77
CA LEU A 424 21.18 -0.71 -3.34
C LEU A 424 20.84 -1.06 -1.89
N ARG A 425 20.79 -0.07 -1.00
CA ARG A 425 20.45 -0.26 0.42
C ARG A 425 19.00 -0.67 0.57
N ARG A 426 18.10 0.02 -0.15
CA ARG A 426 16.67 -0.27 -0.15
C ARG A 426 16.37 -1.62 -0.79
N LEU A 427 17.05 -2.00 -1.88
CA LEU A 427 16.98 -3.34 -2.44
C LEU A 427 17.31 -4.42 -1.40
N LYS A 428 18.43 -4.26 -0.68
CA LYS A 428 18.85 -5.23 0.34
C LYS A 428 17.82 -5.39 1.46
N ALA A 429 17.21 -4.29 1.90
CA ALA A 429 16.14 -4.34 2.90
C ALA A 429 14.87 -4.99 2.35
N LEU A 430 14.36 -4.50 1.22
CA LEU A 430 13.07 -4.91 0.67
C LEU A 430 13.06 -6.36 0.18
N ARG A 431 14.18 -6.86 -0.37
CA ARG A 431 14.24 -8.24 -0.89
C ARG A 431 14.13 -9.31 0.20
N CYS A 432 14.39 -8.95 1.46
CA CYS A 432 14.18 -9.83 2.61
C CYS A 432 12.70 -9.85 3.07
N GLU A 433 11.93 -8.83 2.70
CA GLU A 433 10.55 -8.64 3.16
C GLU A 433 9.50 -8.93 2.07
N SER A 434 9.79 -8.60 0.82
CA SER A 434 8.85 -8.62 -0.29
C SER A 434 9.53 -8.88 -1.65
N ILE A 435 8.74 -9.04 -2.72
CA ILE A 435 9.26 -9.09 -4.08
C ILE A 435 9.69 -7.67 -4.48
N CYS A 436 10.99 -7.41 -4.42
CA CYS A 436 11.56 -6.12 -4.81
C CYS A 436 11.84 -6.09 -6.33
N THR A 437 11.01 -5.37 -7.10
CA THR A 437 11.25 -5.10 -8.53
C THR A 437 11.91 -3.74 -8.73
N ALA A 438 12.33 -3.43 -9.96
CA ALA A 438 12.84 -2.09 -10.29
C ALA A 438 11.76 -1.00 -10.09
N THR A 439 10.50 -1.30 -10.37
CA THR A 439 9.36 -0.39 -10.15
C THR A 439 9.03 -0.17 -8.68
N VAL A 440 9.23 -1.20 -7.82
CA VAL A 440 9.15 -1.02 -6.37
C VAL A 440 10.22 -0.05 -5.91
N LEU A 441 11.47 -0.24 -6.36
CA LEU A 441 12.56 0.67 -6.03
C LEU A 441 12.34 2.09 -6.57
N GLN A 442 11.71 2.24 -7.74
CA GLN A 442 11.31 3.53 -8.29
C GLN A 442 10.36 4.27 -7.34
N ARG A 443 9.28 3.59 -6.92
CA ARG A 443 8.30 4.16 -5.99
C ARG A 443 8.93 4.61 -4.67
N GLU A 444 9.80 3.77 -4.12
CA GLU A 444 10.51 4.07 -2.88
C GLU A 444 11.47 5.25 -3.04
N LEU A 445 12.13 5.35 -4.20
CA LEU A 445 13.01 6.47 -4.51
C LEU A 445 12.23 7.79 -4.67
N VAL A 446 11.07 7.75 -5.32
CA VAL A 446 10.20 8.93 -5.43
C VAL A 446 9.70 9.35 -4.05
N ASN A 447 9.21 8.40 -3.25
CA ASN A 447 8.65 8.70 -1.93
C ASN A 447 9.70 9.24 -0.94
N GLU A 448 10.90 8.64 -0.88
CA GLU A 448 11.89 9.02 0.13
C GLU A 448 12.88 10.10 -0.34
N LYS A 449 13.07 10.25 -1.65
CA LYS A 449 14.07 11.17 -2.22
C LYS A 449 13.49 12.19 -3.19
N GLY A 450 12.21 12.09 -3.55
CA GLY A 450 11.60 12.95 -4.58
C GLY A 450 12.23 12.77 -5.96
N VAL A 451 12.97 11.69 -6.19
CA VAL A 451 13.68 11.45 -7.45
C VAL A 451 12.93 10.41 -8.28
N ASP A 452 12.41 10.84 -9.42
CA ASP A 452 11.80 9.93 -10.39
C ASP A 452 12.82 9.45 -11.43
N LEU A 453 13.07 8.14 -11.40
CA LEU A 453 13.91 7.40 -12.34
C LEU A 453 13.12 6.30 -13.02
N GLU A 454 13.27 6.18 -14.32
CA GLU A 454 12.73 5.04 -15.04
C GLU A 454 13.24 3.70 -14.49
N ALA A 455 12.36 2.70 -14.45
CA ALA A 455 12.72 1.33 -14.09
C ALA A 455 13.88 0.77 -14.95
N SER A 456 13.97 1.18 -16.23
CA SER A 456 15.06 0.83 -17.15
C SER A 456 16.43 1.28 -16.61
N THR A 457 16.48 2.49 -16.05
CA THR A 457 17.67 3.12 -15.47
C THR A 457 18.04 2.45 -14.16
N ILE A 458 17.06 2.16 -13.30
CA ILE A 458 17.29 1.42 -12.05
C ILE A 458 17.87 0.03 -12.35
N ARG A 459 17.34 -0.70 -13.35
CA ARG A 459 17.91 -1.99 -13.76
C ARG A 459 19.38 -1.88 -14.16
N LYS A 460 19.75 -0.87 -14.94
CA LYS A 460 21.14 -0.61 -15.34
C LYS A 460 22.04 -0.36 -14.12
N VAL A 461 21.56 0.39 -13.13
CA VAL A 461 22.28 0.62 -11.85
C VAL A 461 22.49 -0.70 -11.10
N LEU A 462 21.44 -1.53 -10.96
CA LEU A 462 21.53 -2.81 -10.27
C LEU A 462 22.51 -3.76 -10.96
N THR A 463 22.44 -3.90 -12.29
CA THR A 463 23.33 -4.75 -13.07
C THR A 463 24.78 -4.31 -12.98
N ARG A 464 25.05 -3.00 -13.02
CA ARG A 464 26.41 -2.45 -12.80
C ARG A 464 26.99 -2.83 -11.44
N ASN A 465 26.14 -3.01 -10.43
CA ASN A 465 26.52 -3.43 -9.08
C ASN A 465 26.47 -4.96 -8.86
N GLY A 466 26.39 -5.74 -9.94
CA GLY A 466 26.43 -7.20 -9.91
C GLY A 466 25.13 -7.88 -9.50
N TYR A 467 24.02 -7.15 -9.45
CA TYR A 467 22.70 -7.70 -9.19
C TYR A 467 22.02 -8.11 -10.50
N PHE A 468 21.51 -9.33 -10.54
CA PHE A 468 20.80 -9.90 -11.68
C PHE A 468 19.43 -10.38 -11.26
N TRP A 469 18.48 -10.37 -12.19
CA TRP A 469 17.16 -10.96 -11.98
C TRP A 469 17.26 -12.49 -12.14
N LEU A 470 17.39 -13.20 -11.02
CA LEU A 470 17.69 -14.64 -10.99
C LEU A 470 16.65 -15.41 -10.18
N THR A 471 16.56 -16.72 -10.43
CA THR A 471 15.69 -17.61 -9.65
C THR A 471 16.03 -17.62 -8.17
N ARG A 472 14.99 -17.63 -7.33
CA ARG A 472 15.07 -17.75 -5.87
C ARG A 472 15.53 -19.16 -5.50
N ALA A 473 16.40 -19.25 -4.49
CA ALA A 473 16.77 -20.54 -3.94
C ALA A 473 15.72 -21.03 -2.94
N GLN A 474 15.11 -22.18 -3.22
CA GLN A 474 14.06 -22.75 -2.38
C GLN A 474 14.56 -23.88 -1.46
N LYS A 475 15.79 -24.36 -1.63
CA LYS A 475 16.27 -25.56 -0.94
C LYS A 475 16.90 -25.23 0.41
N ARG A 476 16.26 -25.67 1.49
CA ARG A 476 16.79 -25.56 2.87
C ARG A 476 17.74 -26.74 3.16
N LYS A 477 18.79 -26.52 3.95
CA LYS A 477 19.53 -27.62 4.59
C LYS A 477 18.67 -28.15 5.75
N TYR A 478 18.51 -29.47 5.84
CA TYR A 478 17.76 -30.11 6.93
C TYR A 478 18.67 -30.41 8.12
N SER A 479 18.14 -30.32 9.33
CA SER A 479 18.83 -30.86 10.51
C SER A 479 18.78 -32.39 10.50
N PRO A 480 19.67 -33.06 11.26
CA PRO A 480 19.62 -34.51 11.43
C PRO A 480 18.24 -35.01 11.89
N ASP A 481 17.59 -34.32 12.84
CA ASP A 481 16.26 -34.71 13.35
C ASP A 481 15.17 -34.67 12.28
N VAL A 482 15.17 -33.62 11.45
CA VAL A 482 14.21 -33.48 10.35
C VAL A 482 14.45 -34.59 9.33
N THR A 483 15.71 -34.89 9.05
CA THR A 483 16.13 -35.98 8.15
C THR A 483 15.62 -37.34 8.66
N ALA A 484 15.76 -37.61 9.96
CA ALA A 484 15.27 -38.84 10.59
C ALA A 484 13.73 -38.95 10.55
N GLN A 485 13.00 -37.87 10.86
CA GLN A 485 11.53 -37.85 10.80
C GLN A 485 11.03 -38.06 9.36
N ARG A 486 11.69 -37.45 8.37
CA ARG A 486 11.42 -37.67 6.94
C ARG A 486 11.59 -39.13 6.55
N LEU A 487 12.69 -39.75 6.98
CA LEU A 487 12.98 -41.15 6.68
C LEU A 487 11.96 -42.10 7.33
N ALA A 488 11.57 -41.84 8.59
CA ALA A 488 10.57 -42.64 9.30
C ALA A 488 9.21 -42.58 8.59
N PHE A 489 8.75 -41.39 8.21
CA PHE A 489 7.51 -41.20 7.45
C PHE A 489 7.57 -41.94 6.10
N ALA A 490 8.65 -41.74 5.33
CA ALA A 490 8.79 -42.37 4.02
C ALA A 490 8.79 -43.90 4.11
N LYS A 491 9.51 -44.48 5.07
CA LYS A 491 9.50 -45.93 5.32
C LYS A 491 8.10 -46.43 5.70
N ALA A 492 7.38 -45.72 6.56
CA ALA A 492 6.02 -46.09 6.95
C ALA A 492 5.05 -46.11 5.75
N VAL A 493 5.12 -45.10 4.87
CA VAL A 493 4.34 -45.06 3.62
C VAL A 493 4.69 -46.26 2.73
N LEU A 494 5.98 -46.57 2.57
CA LEU A 494 6.41 -47.65 1.68
C LEU A 494 6.01 -49.05 2.17
N ARG A 495 5.95 -49.27 3.50
CA ARG A 495 5.43 -50.51 4.11
C ARG A 495 3.94 -50.72 3.85
N THR A 496 3.18 -49.64 3.68
CA THR A 496 1.74 -49.72 3.37
C THR A 496 1.57 -50.18 1.92
N SER A 497 0.62 -51.08 1.62
CA SER A 497 0.33 -51.47 0.23
C SER A 497 -0.28 -50.30 -0.57
N LYS A 498 -0.33 -50.39 -1.91
CA LYS A 498 -0.95 -49.33 -2.72
C LYS A 498 -2.45 -49.18 -2.41
N ALA A 499 -3.16 -50.29 -2.22
CA ALA A 499 -4.58 -50.29 -1.87
C ALA A 499 -4.83 -49.68 -0.49
N GLN A 500 -4.05 -50.11 0.52
CA GLN A 500 -4.12 -49.55 1.87
C GLN A 500 -3.77 -48.05 1.90
N LEU A 501 -2.79 -47.63 1.09
CA LEU A 501 -2.42 -46.22 1.00
C LEU A 501 -3.55 -45.39 0.37
N ARG A 502 -4.21 -45.93 -0.66
CA ARG A 502 -5.38 -45.27 -1.28
C ARG A 502 -6.53 -45.13 -0.29
N GLU A 503 -6.78 -46.15 0.52
CA GLU A 503 -7.77 -46.09 1.61
C GLU A 503 -7.39 -45.04 2.68
N ARG A 504 -6.10 -44.97 3.04
CA ARG A 504 -5.56 -44.05 4.04
C ARG A 504 -5.30 -42.63 3.51
N LEU A 505 -5.28 -42.37 2.21
CA LEU A 505 -5.07 -41.03 1.66
C LEU A 505 -6.37 -40.56 1.00
N SER A 506 -7.36 -40.22 1.83
CA SER A 506 -8.64 -39.71 1.33
C SER A 506 -8.47 -38.33 0.69
N LEU A 507 -7.57 -37.50 1.22
CA LEU A 507 -7.24 -36.18 0.70
C LEU A 507 -5.83 -35.76 1.11
N SER A 508 -5.04 -35.21 0.19
CA SER A 508 -3.86 -34.40 0.48
C SER A 508 -4.27 -32.93 0.42
N LEU A 509 -4.19 -32.23 1.55
CA LEU A 509 -4.76 -30.91 1.77
C LEU A 509 -3.68 -29.90 2.13
N ASP A 510 -3.82 -28.67 1.62
CA ASP A 510 -2.98 -27.55 2.01
C ASP A 510 -3.66 -26.19 1.70
N GLY A 511 -3.16 -25.14 2.34
CA GLY A 511 -3.54 -23.76 2.08
C GLY A 511 -2.56 -23.09 1.11
N VAL A 512 -3.07 -22.52 0.01
CA VAL A 512 -2.28 -21.79 -0.98
C VAL A 512 -2.74 -20.34 -1.10
N VAL A 513 -1.79 -19.41 -1.21
CA VAL A 513 -2.06 -18.04 -1.66
C VAL A 513 -1.66 -17.93 -3.11
N LEU A 514 -2.65 -17.83 -4.01
CA LEU A 514 -2.41 -17.53 -5.42
C LEU A 514 -2.29 -16.01 -5.59
N SER A 515 -1.37 -15.56 -6.42
CA SER A 515 -1.19 -14.15 -6.71
C SER A 515 -1.77 -13.76 -8.05
N MET A 516 -2.49 -12.65 -8.06
CA MET A 516 -3.00 -12.03 -9.27
C MET A 516 -1.89 -11.22 -9.93
N ALA A 517 -1.91 -11.17 -11.27
CA ALA A 517 -1.04 -10.26 -12.02
C ALA A 517 -1.27 -8.79 -11.59
N PRO A 518 -0.22 -7.94 -11.58
CA PRO A 518 -0.37 -6.49 -11.41
C PRO A 518 -1.31 -5.88 -12.46
N LYS A 519 -1.91 -4.72 -12.13
CA LYS A 519 -2.73 -3.95 -13.09
C LYS A 519 -1.88 -3.16 -14.07
N ASP A 520 -0.72 -2.67 -13.63
CA ASP A 520 0.24 -1.93 -14.47
C ASP A 520 0.73 -2.83 -15.63
N PRO A 521 0.67 -2.38 -16.90
CA PRO A 521 1.03 -3.20 -18.06
C PRO A 521 2.47 -3.72 -18.03
N LEU A 522 3.43 -2.89 -17.63
CA LEU A 522 4.85 -3.25 -17.61
C LEU A 522 5.16 -4.23 -16.47
N GLU A 523 4.63 -3.99 -15.27
CA GLU A 523 4.72 -4.93 -14.15
C GLU A 523 4.01 -6.24 -14.49
N ARG A 524 2.85 -6.18 -15.17
CA ARG A 524 2.10 -7.36 -15.60
C ARG A 524 2.89 -8.18 -16.60
N GLN A 525 3.54 -7.56 -17.59
CA GLN A 525 4.42 -8.25 -18.52
C GLN A 525 5.56 -8.95 -17.77
N ASN A 526 6.26 -8.24 -16.90
CA ASN A 526 7.35 -8.82 -16.11
C ASN A 526 6.88 -9.98 -15.21
N TRP A 527 5.72 -9.82 -14.56
CA TRP A 527 5.13 -10.84 -13.70
C TRP A 527 4.68 -12.06 -14.49
N CYS A 528 4.04 -11.88 -15.65
CA CYS A 528 3.60 -13.00 -16.45
C CYS A 528 4.80 -13.75 -17.07
N ALA A 529 5.91 -13.06 -17.38
CA ALA A 529 7.14 -13.66 -17.92
C ALA A 529 7.88 -14.53 -16.89
N HIS A 530 8.02 -14.03 -15.65
CA HIS A 530 8.93 -14.63 -14.66
C HIS A 530 8.26 -15.16 -13.39
N GLY A 531 7.02 -14.74 -13.10
CA GLY A 531 6.32 -15.05 -11.86
C GLY A 531 7.03 -14.55 -10.59
N GLU A 532 6.73 -15.17 -9.45
CA GLU A 532 7.33 -14.86 -8.15
C GLU A 532 8.61 -15.67 -7.86
N THR A 533 9.12 -16.36 -8.87
CA THR A 533 10.26 -17.28 -8.73
C THR A 533 11.60 -16.56 -8.89
N HIS A 534 11.61 -15.27 -9.22
CA HIS A 534 12.82 -14.50 -9.48
C HIS A 534 12.95 -13.30 -8.53
N MET A 535 14.19 -12.88 -8.28
CA MET A 535 14.50 -11.67 -7.52
C MET A 535 15.86 -11.08 -7.93
N TRP A 536 16.09 -9.80 -7.62
CA TRP A 536 17.40 -9.18 -7.78
C TRP A 536 18.38 -9.71 -6.73
N ARG A 537 19.36 -10.51 -7.17
CA ARG A 537 20.44 -11.04 -6.33
C ARG A 537 21.74 -11.17 -7.09
N LYS A 538 22.85 -11.30 -6.36
CA LYS A 538 24.14 -11.71 -6.93
C LYS A 538 24.13 -13.21 -7.21
N ARG A 539 24.99 -13.67 -8.12
CA ARG A 539 25.07 -15.09 -8.49
C ARG A 539 25.48 -15.98 -7.30
N CYS A 540 26.42 -15.50 -6.48
CA CYS A 540 26.90 -16.17 -5.27
C CYS A 540 25.88 -16.23 -4.11
N GLU A 541 24.81 -15.42 -4.17
CA GLU A 541 23.83 -15.32 -3.08
C GLU A 541 22.78 -16.45 -3.06
N ALA A 542 22.86 -17.43 -3.98
CA ALA A 542 21.87 -18.50 -4.07
C ALA A 542 21.79 -19.35 -2.78
N ALA A 543 22.90 -19.62 -2.12
CA ALA A 543 22.94 -20.45 -0.91
C ALA A 543 22.84 -19.64 0.39
N SER A 544 22.68 -18.31 0.32
CA SER A 544 22.60 -17.46 1.51
C SER A 544 21.35 -17.81 2.32
N PRO A 545 21.47 -18.14 3.63
CA PRO A 545 20.33 -18.47 4.49
C PRO A 545 19.25 -17.39 4.52
N ASP A 546 19.63 -16.12 4.38
CA ASP A 546 18.71 -14.97 4.42
C ASP A 546 17.83 -14.87 3.16
N LEU A 547 18.31 -15.43 2.05
CA LEU A 547 17.64 -15.43 0.74
C LEU A 547 17.11 -16.81 0.34
N ALA A 548 17.59 -17.86 1.00
CA ALA A 548 17.18 -19.25 0.80
C ALA A 548 15.94 -19.57 1.63
N GLY A 549 14.83 -19.87 0.95
CA GLY A 549 13.70 -20.56 1.58
C GLY A 549 12.89 -19.80 2.63
N ASN A 550 13.04 -18.48 2.78
CA ASN A 550 12.06 -17.68 3.54
C ASN A 550 10.81 -17.44 2.66
N ASP A 551 9.87 -18.36 2.78
CA ASP A 551 8.48 -18.19 2.38
C ASP A 551 7.80 -17.23 3.36
N ALA A 552 8.13 -15.94 3.24
CA ALA A 552 7.39 -14.88 3.91
C ALA A 552 6.04 -14.68 3.20
N TYR A 553 5.22 -15.74 3.15
CA TYR A 553 3.84 -15.77 2.61
C TYR A 553 2.99 -14.60 3.14
N GLY A 554 3.27 -14.16 4.37
CA GLY A 554 2.60 -13.02 5.01
C GLY A 554 2.92 -11.64 4.39
N LYS A 555 4.11 -11.44 3.80
CA LYS A 555 4.60 -10.10 3.40
C LYS A 555 4.76 -9.89 1.88
N GLN A 556 4.89 -10.95 1.08
CA GLN A 556 5.35 -10.83 -0.32
C GLN A 556 4.29 -10.38 -1.33
N VAL A 557 3.01 -10.75 -1.14
CA VAL A 557 1.91 -10.38 -2.05
C VAL A 557 0.92 -9.49 -1.30
N PRO A 558 0.66 -8.24 -1.72
CA PRO A 558 -0.37 -7.41 -1.09
C PRO A 558 -1.73 -8.12 -1.03
N LEU A 559 -2.50 -7.93 0.05
CA LEU A 559 -3.78 -8.63 0.25
C LEU A 559 -4.77 -8.37 -0.90
N CYS A 560 -4.69 -7.19 -1.53
CA CYS A 560 -5.49 -6.83 -2.71
C CYS A 560 -5.21 -7.71 -3.94
N ARG A 561 -4.05 -8.37 -4.01
CA ARG A 561 -3.63 -9.29 -5.07
C ARG A 561 -3.55 -10.74 -4.64
N ALA A 562 -3.75 -11.02 -3.36
CA ALA A 562 -3.75 -12.37 -2.81
C ALA A 562 -5.12 -13.02 -3.00
N VAL A 563 -5.14 -14.25 -3.49
CA VAL A 563 -6.30 -15.14 -3.58
C VAL A 563 -6.02 -16.39 -2.74
N PRO A 564 -6.32 -16.33 -1.42
CA PRO A 564 -6.12 -17.41 -0.49
C PRO A 564 -7.17 -18.51 -0.67
N LEU A 565 -6.71 -19.76 -0.68
CA LEU A 565 -7.48 -20.95 -1.01
C LEU A 565 -7.03 -22.13 -0.14
N TRP A 566 -7.97 -22.81 0.50
CA TRP A 566 -7.78 -24.16 1.03
C TRP A 566 -8.43 -25.16 0.10
N ALA A 567 -7.67 -26.15 -0.32
CA ALA A 567 -8.09 -27.15 -1.28
C ALA A 567 -7.17 -28.37 -1.23
N GLY A 568 -7.62 -29.48 -1.80
CA GLY A 568 -6.87 -30.72 -1.74
C GLY A 568 -7.03 -31.59 -2.97
N ILE A 569 -6.18 -32.62 -3.05
CA ILE A 569 -6.15 -33.59 -4.12
C ILE A 569 -6.24 -35.02 -3.60
N SER A 570 -6.76 -35.92 -4.42
CA SER A 570 -6.71 -37.37 -4.22
C SER A 570 -6.55 -38.06 -5.58
N GLU A 571 -6.52 -39.40 -5.64
CA GLU A 571 -6.58 -40.13 -6.92
C GLU A 571 -7.87 -39.83 -7.71
N GLY A 572 -8.92 -39.31 -7.06
CA GLY A 572 -10.15 -38.84 -7.72
C GLY A 572 -10.06 -37.44 -8.33
N GLY A 573 -8.97 -36.70 -8.11
CA GLY A 573 -8.74 -35.39 -8.71
C GLY A 573 -8.55 -34.26 -7.70
N PHE A 574 -9.13 -33.08 -7.97
CA PHE A 574 -8.96 -31.86 -7.19
C PHE A 574 -10.29 -31.31 -6.68
N ALA A 575 -10.34 -30.96 -5.38
CA ALA A 575 -11.50 -30.35 -4.75
C ALA A 575 -11.13 -29.08 -3.98
N THR A 576 -11.98 -28.06 -4.13
CA THR A 576 -11.88 -26.81 -3.34
C THR A 576 -12.62 -26.95 -2.02
N VAL A 577 -11.98 -26.56 -0.92
CA VAL A 577 -12.63 -26.47 0.39
C VAL A 577 -13.19 -25.06 0.61
N VAL A 578 -12.33 -24.03 0.51
CA VAL A 578 -12.77 -22.65 0.74
C VAL A 578 -11.82 -21.61 0.13
N PHE A 579 -12.37 -20.51 -0.36
CA PHE A 579 -11.63 -19.26 -0.57
C PHE A 579 -11.86 -18.35 0.63
N HIS A 580 -10.82 -17.69 1.13
CA HIS A 580 -10.93 -16.87 2.35
C HIS A 580 -10.38 -15.44 2.16
N LYS A 581 -10.84 -14.52 3.01
CA LYS A 581 -10.60 -13.07 2.86
C LYS A 581 -9.19 -12.68 3.33
N SER A 582 -8.72 -13.29 4.41
CA SER A 582 -7.39 -13.12 5.02
C SER A 582 -6.36 -14.05 4.37
N LYS A 583 -5.06 -13.83 4.56
CA LYS A 583 -4.02 -14.75 4.04
C LYS A 583 -3.93 -16.08 4.77
N LYS A 584 -4.42 -16.14 6.01
CA LYS A 584 -4.47 -17.35 6.85
C LYS A 584 -5.81 -17.42 7.56
N LEU A 585 -6.33 -18.63 7.70
CA LEU A 585 -7.50 -18.90 8.55
C LEU A 585 -7.08 -18.93 10.02
N CYS A 586 -7.97 -18.52 10.90
CA CYS A 586 -7.84 -18.77 12.33
C CYS A 586 -8.50 -20.10 12.71
N THR A 587 -8.24 -20.56 13.95
CA THR A 587 -8.83 -21.79 14.50
C THR A 587 -10.35 -21.82 14.40
N VAL A 588 -11.03 -20.72 14.75
CA VAL A 588 -12.50 -20.66 14.75
C VAL A 588 -13.04 -20.76 13.33
N GLU A 589 -12.50 -19.95 12.40
CA GLU A 589 -12.91 -19.98 11.00
C GLU A 589 -12.74 -21.38 10.40
N TRP A 590 -11.63 -22.07 10.69
CA TRP A 590 -11.39 -23.43 10.21
C TRP A 590 -12.36 -24.44 10.81
N ALA A 591 -12.61 -24.38 12.12
CA ALA A 591 -13.58 -25.24 12.78
C ALA A 591 -14.99 -25.07 12.19
N ASP A 592 -15.41 -23.83 11.91
CA ASP A 592 -16.70 -23.53 11.26
C ASP A 592 -16.77 -24.10 9.84
N ILE A 593 -15.67 -24.04 9.08
CA ILE A 593 -15.58 -24.64 7.74
C ILE A 593 -15.75 -26.16 7.79
N VAL A 594 -15.13 -26.81 8.78
CA VAL A 594 -15.21 -28.27 8.96
C VAL A 594 -16.61 -28.66 9.43
N ASN A 595 -17.14 -28.01 10.46
CA ASN A 595 -18.48 -28.26 11.00
C ASN A 595 -19.59 -27.97 9.98
N GLY A 596 -19.42 -26.94 9.15
CA GLY A 596 -20.30 -26.65 8.02
C GLY A 596 -20.19 -27.64 6.85
N GLY A 597 -19.45 -28.74 7.02
CA GLY A 597 -19.37 -29.85 6.08
C GLY A 597 -18.53 -29.60 4.82
N LYS A 598 -17.93 -28.41 4.64
CA LYS A 598 -17.19 -28.07 3.41
C LYS A 598 -16.03 -29.02 3.13
N LEU A 599 -15.28 -29.41 4.16
CA LEU A 599 -14.19 -30.37 4.01
C LEU A 599 -14.71 -31.76 3.65
N THR A 600 -15.78 -32.24 4.29
CA THR A 600 -16.38 -33.54 3.95
C THR A 600 -16.97 -33.56 2.53
N ASN A 601 -17.59 -32.47 2.09
CA ASN A 601 -18.12 -32.33 0.74
C ASN A 601 -17.00 -32.34 -0.31
N ALA A 602 -15.88 -31.67 -0.03
CA ALA A 602 -14.69 -31.74 -0.87
C ALA A 602 -14.16 -33.18 -0.97
N ILE A 603 -14.05 -33.91 0.14
CA ILE A 603 -13.61 -35.31 0.14
C ILE A 603 -14.56 -36.19 -0.68
N ARG A 604 -15.87 -36.11 -0.42
CA ARG A 604 -16.90 -36.90 -1.14
C ARG A 604 -16.89 -36.64 -2.64
N SER A 605 -16.65 -35.40 -3.06
CA SER A 605 -16.57 -35.03 -4.49
C SER A 605 -15.41 -35.71 -5.25
N LEU A 606 -14.46 -36.31 -4.53
CA LEU A 606 -13.32 -37.03 -5.09
C LEU A 606 -13.48 -38.55 -5.03
N SER A 607 -14.69 -39.05 -4.81
CA SER A 607 -15.00 -40.49 -4.80
C SER A 607 -14.05 -41.31 -3.91
N PRO A 608 -13.99 -41.02 -2.60
CA PRO A 608 -13.08 -41.69 -1.69
C PRO A 608 -13.45 -43.17 -1.57
N THR A 609 -12.47 -44.03 -1.21
CA THR A 609 -12.70 -45.47 -1.00
C THR A 609 -13.80 -45.75 0.03
N LYS A 610 -13.95 -44.86 1.03
CA LYS A 610 -15.03 -44.89 2.02
C LYS A 610 -15.96 -43.67 1.85
N PRO A 611 -17.11 -43.81 1.18
CA PRO A 611 -18.01 -42.67 0.89
C PRO A 611 -18.57 -41.95 2.12
N ARG A 612 -18.66 -42.65 3.27
CA ARG A 612 -19.19 -42.11 4.54
C ARG A 612 -18.12 -41.91 5.62
N GLY A 613 -16.85 -42.11 5.29
CA GLY A 613 -15.74 -42.06 6.24
C GLY A 613 -15.56 -43.36 7.03
N PRO A 614 -14.66 -43.38 8.05
CA PRO A 614 -13.79 -42.27 8.43
C PRO A 614 -12.77 -41.93 7.33
N TRP A 615 -12.35 -40.67 7.28
CA TRP A 615 -11.41 -40.17 6.27
C TRP A 615 -10.09 -39.76 6.88
N TRP A 616 -9.03 -39.97 6.11
CA TRP A 616 -7.68 -39.58 6.49
C TRP A 616 -7.19 -38.46 5.57
N VAL A 617 -6.81 -37.33 6.17
CA VAL A 617 -6.40 -36.12 5.45
C VAL A 617 -4.92 -35.86 5.72
N LEU A 618 -4.09 -36.02 4.69
CA LEU A 618 -2.67 -35.67 4.74
C LEU A 618 -2.50 -34.16 4.63
N CYS A 619 -1.93 -33.51 5.64
CA CYS A 619 -1.68 -32.07 5.64
C CYS A 619 -0.38 -31.72 6.37
N ASP A 620 -0.02 -30.44 6.30
CA ASP A 620 1.09 -29.90 7.05
C ASP A 620 0.79 -29.73 8.55
N ASN A 621 1.77 -29.19 9.27
CA ASN A 621 1.70 -29.03 10.72
C ASN A 621 1.25 -27.64 11.16
N GLU A 622 0.40 -26.96 10.37
CA GLU A 622 -0.15 -25.67 10.77
C GLU A 622 -0.85 -25.77 12.12
N THR A 623 -0.49 -24.88 13.04
CA THR A 623 -0.86 -24.97 14.46
C THR A 623 -2.36 -24.89 14.68
N PHE A 624 -3.06 -24.08 13.88
CA PHE A 624 -4.51 -23.91 14.01
C PHE A 624 -5.28 -25.21 13.69
N LEU A 625 -4.76 -26.09 12.84
CA LEU A 625 -5.37 -27.38 12.50
C LEU A 625 -5.38 -28.36 13.69
N ARG A 626 -4.48 -28.16 14.67
CA ARG A 626 -4.24 -29.08 15.79
C ARG A 626 -4.76 -28.60 17.13
N THR A 627 -5.35 -27.41 17.19
CA THR A 627 -5.99 -26.93 18.41
C THR A 627 -7.14 -27.85 18.82
N ALA A 628 -7.47 -27.90 20.11
CA ALA A 628 -8.54 -28.75 20.63
C ALA A 628 -9.89 -28.52 19.91
N VAL A 629 -10.18 -27.27 19.54
CA VAL A 629 -11.39 -26.89 18.79
C VAL A 629 -11.40 -27.51 17.39
N SER A 630 -10.30 -27.39 16.64
CA SER A 630 -10.18 -28.00 15.31
C SER A 630 -10.25 -29.53 15.38
N GLN A 631 -9.57 -30.14 16.35
CA GLN A 631 -9.59 -31.59 16.55
C GLN A 631 -11.01 -32.10 16.89
N ALA A 632 -11.75 -31.37 17.72
CA ALA A 632 -13.15 -31.69 18.01
C ALA A 632 -14.02 -31.62 16.75
N ALA A 633 -13.84 -30.58 15.94
CA ALA A 633 -14.55 -30.44 14.65
C ALA A 633 -14.19 -31.57 13.66
N HIS A 634 -12.91 -31.95 13.56
CA HIS A 634 -12.48 -33.08 12.74
C HIS A 634 -13.10 -34.39 13.21
N LYS A 635 -13.05 -34.66 14.52
CA LYS A 635 -13.61 -35.88 15.11
C LYS A 635 -15.12 -35.97 14.88
N ALA A 636 -15.85 -34.87 15.06
CA ALA A 636 -17.29 -34.80 14.81
C ALA A 636 -17.67 -35.13 13.35
N GLN A 637 -16.76 -34.88 12.41
CA GLN A 637 -16.94 -35.15 10.98
C GLN A 637 -16.26 -36.45 10.52
N GLY A 638 -15.75 -37.28 11.43
CA GLY A 638 -15.07 -38.54 11.10
C GLY A 638 -13.74 -38.36 10.34
N ILE A 639 -13.03 -37.26 10.61
CA ILE A 639 -11.77 -36.91 9.95
C ILE A 639 -10.59 -37.14 10.90
N SER A 640 -9.59 -37.86 10.40
CA SER A 640 -8.29 -38.05 11.04
C SER A 640 -7.20 -37.33 10.25
N LEU A 641 -6.47 -36.42 10.90
CA LEU A 641 -5.33 -35.77 10.26
C LEU A 641 -4.12 -36.71 10.23
N TRP A 642 -3.51 -36.82 9.06
CA TRP A 642 -2.23 -37.47 8.84
C TRP A 642 -1.19 -36.41 8.53
N SER A 643 -0.10 -36.40 9.27
CA SER A 643 0.81 -35.25 9.27
C SER A 643 2.09 -35.54 8.51
N VAL A 644 2.50 -34.58 7.67
CA VAL A 644 3.84 -34.64 7.08
C VAL A 644 4.92 -34.22 8.09
N PRO A 645 6.15 -34.72 7.97
CA PRO A 645 7.28 -34.25 8.77
C PRO A 645 7.51 -32.73 8.61
N PRO A 646 8.07 -32.06 9.63
CA PRO A 646 8.39 -30.64 9.54
C PRO A 646 9.23 -30.31 8.30
N ARG A 647 8.98 -29.13 7.71
CA ARG A 647 9.76 -28.59 6.59
C ARG A 647 9.82 -29.51 5.36
N SER A 648 8.79 -30.33 5.13
CA SER A 648 8.76 -31.36 4.08
C SER A 648 7.62 -31.17 3.07
N PRO A 649 7.56 -30.03 2.35
CA PRO A 649 6.50 -29.77 1.38
C PRO A 649 6.50 -30.79 0.23
N ASP A 650 7.66 -31.36 -0.11
CA ASP A 650 7.79 -32.41 -1.13
C ASP A 650 7.01 -33.69 -0.78
N LEU A 651 6.81 -33.97 0.52
CA LEU A 651 6.03 -35.11 1.02
C LEU A 651 4.52 -34.83 1.08
N ASN A 652 4.07 -33.62 0.76
CA ASN A 652 2.64 -33.30 0.60
C ASN A 652 2.30 -33.21 -0.91
N PRO A 653 1.63 -34.22 -1.50
CA PRO A 653 1.38 -34.27 -2.94
C PRO A 653 0.74 -33.02 -3.56
N VAL A 654 -0.12 -32.34 -2.81
CA VAL A 654 -0.82 -31.13 -3.24
C VAL A 654 0.13 -29.98 -3.64
N GLU A 655 1.35 -29.94 -3.10
CA GLU A 655 2.35 -28.91 -3.43
C GLU A 655 2.80 -28.98 -4.89
N LYS A 656 2.88 -30.20 -5.45
CA LYS A 656 3.14 -30.40 -6.89
C LYS A 656 2.00 -29.87 -7.74
N PHE A 657 0.76 -30.04 -7.27
CA PHE A 657 -0.41 -29.49 -7.93
C PHE A 657 -0.42 -27.95 -7.85
N TRP A 658 -0.03 -27.34 -6.73
CA TRP A 658 0.14 -25.88 -6.63
C TRP A 658 1.18 -25.34 -7.59
N ALA A 659 2.32 -26.02 -7.73
CA ALA A 659 3.34 -25.63 -8.70
C ALA A 659 2.80 -25.66 -10.14
N TRP A 660 2.03 -26.70 -10.50
CA TRP A 660 1.36 -26.80 -11.79
C TRP A 660 0.31 -25.70 -11.97
N LEU A 661 -0.60 -25.53 -11.01
CA LEU A 661 -1.70 -24.56 -11.08
C LEU A 661 -1.18 -23.13 -11.24
N ARG A 662 -0.17 -22.73 -10.45
CA ARG A 662 0.47 -21.41 -10.58
C ARG A 662 1.07 -21.21 -11.97
N ARG A 663 1.70 -22.23 -12.56
CA ARG A 663 2.26 -22.17 -13.92
C ARG A 663 1.16 -22.01 -14.97
N THR A 664 0.08 -22.80 -14.87
CA THR A 664 -1.04 -22.76 -15.81
C THR A 664 -1.80 -21.43 -15.73
N LEU A 665 -2.05 -20.90 -14.53
CA LEU A 665 -2.68 -19.60 -14.35
C LEU A 665 -1.82 -18.48 -14.95
N ARG A 666 -0.49 -18.50 -14.73
CA ARG A 666 0.43 -17.53 -15.35
C ARG A 666 0.42 -17.61 -16.87
N GLN A 667 0.38 -18.80 -17.46
CA GLN A 667 0.28 -18.95 -18.92
C GLN A 667 -1.02 -18.36 -19.46
N LYS A 668 -2.13 -18.53 -18.75
CA LYS A 668 -3.40 -17.90 -19.09
C LYS A 668 -3.33 -16.37 -18.96
N ASP A 669 -2.71 -15.87 -17.90
CA ASP A 669 -2.51 -14.43 -17.70
C ASP A 669 -1.60 -13.81 -18.78
N TRP A 670 -0.59 -14.56 -19.25
CA TRP A 670 0.26 -14.19 -20.38
C TRP A 670 -0.53 -14.17 -21.70
N ALA A 671 -1.38 -15.16 -21.95
CA ALA A 671 -2.27 -15.19 -23.11
C ALA A 671 -3.27 -14.02 -23.09
N ASP A 672 -3.85 -13.71 -21.93
CA ASP A 672 -4.72 -12.55 -21.73
C ASP A 672 -3.99 -11.24 -22.03
N LEU A 673 -2.74 -11.12 -21.57
CA LEU A 673 -1.92 -9.93 -21.83
C LEU A 673 -1.64 -9.76 -23.33
N ARG A 674 -1.26 -10.83 -24.03
CA ARG A 674 -1.03 -10.81 -25.48
C ARG A 674 -2.29 -10.47 -26.28
N ALA A 675 -3.45 -10.87 -25.78
CA ALA A 675 -4.75 -10.55 -26.38
C ALA A 675 -5.29 -9.16 -25.97
N GLY A 676 -4.48 -8.29 -25.34
CA GLY A 676 -4.91 -6.96 -24.91
C GLY A 676 -5.96 -6.94 -23.79
N ARG A 677 -6.29 -8.09 -23.19
CA ARG A 677 -7.31 -8.18 -22.14
C ARG A 677 -6.82 -7.53 -20.86
N LYS A 678 -7.68 -6.74 -20.21
CA LYS A 678 -7.39 -6.08 -18.92
C LYS A 678 -7.08 -7.10 -17.80
N ALA A 679 -6.34 -6.69 -16.78
CA ALA A 679 -6.05 -7.54 -15.62
C ALA A 679 -7.34 -7.83 -14.84
N LEU A 680 -7.53 -9.08 -14.41
CA LEU A 680 -8.74 -9.49 -13.71
C LEU A 680 -8.80 -8.90 -12.30
N ASP A 681 -10.02 -8.62 -11.83
CA ASP A 681 -10.30 -8.39 -10.42
C ASP A 681 -10.27 -9.71 -9.62
N LYS A 682 -10.41 -9.62 -8.29
CA LYS A 682 -10.31 -10.77 -7.39
C LYS A 682 -11.41 -11.81 -7.61
N LYS A 683 -12.64 -11.37 -7.91
CA LYS A 683 -13.80 -12.24 -8.12
C LYS A 683 -13.68 -12.99 -9.45
N ALA A 684 -13.31 -12.27 -10.51
CA ALA A 684 -13.03 -12.83 -11.82
C ALA A 684 -11.82 -13.78 -11.78
N TYR A 685 -10.79 -13.45 -11.01
CA TYR A 685 -9.64 -14.35 -10.84
C TYR A 685 -10.02 -15.63 -10.08
N GLN A 686 -10.83 -15.54 -9.02
CA GLN A 686 -11.36 -16.73 -8.35
C GLN A 686 -12.19 -17.61 -9.31
N ALA A 687 -13.00 -17.00 -10.17
CA ALA A 687 -13.73 -17.72 -11.21
C ALA A 687 -12.79 -18.43 -12.20
N LYS A 688 -11.70 -17.77 -12.63
CA LYS A 688 -10.64 -18.36 -13.46
C LYS A 688 -9.95 -19.53 -12.76
N VAL A 689 -9.66 -19.43 -11.46
CA VAL A 689 -9.08 -20.53 -10.68
C VAL A 689 -10.04 -21.71 -10.66
N ARG A 690 -11.32 -21.49 -10.32
CA ARG A 690 -12.34 -22.55 -10.31
C ARG A 690 -12.49 -23.22 -11.67
N SER A 691 -12.61 -22.45 -12.75
CA SER A 691 -12.76 -23.01 -14.09
C SER A 691 -11.53 -23.80 -14.53
N THR A 692 -10.33 -23.31 -14.21
CA THR A 692 -9.07 -24.02 -14.50
C THR A 692 -9.00 -25.35 -13.76
N CYS A 693 -9.33 -25.35 -12.47
CA CYS A 693 -9.32 -26.57 -11.66
C CYS A 693 -10.40 -27.59 -12.04
N ARG A 694 -11.52 -27.18 -12.65
CA ARG A 694 -12.59 -28.07 -13.14
C ARG A 694 -12.25 -28.78 -14.46
N THR A 695 -11.18 -28.39 -15.15
CA THR A 695 -10.82 -29.02 -16.42
C THR A 695 -10.41 -30.48 -16.24
N LYS A 696 -10.71 -31.34 -17.23
CA LYS A 696 -10.26 -32.75 -17.24
C LYS A 696 -8.75 -32.87 -17.01
N ARG A 697 -7.96 -31.96 -17.61
CA ARG A 697 -6.51 -31.90 -17.43
C ARG A 697 -6.11 -31.63 -15.97
N ALA A 698 -6.74 -30.67 -15.30
CA ALA A 698 -6.43 -30.38 -13.90
C ALA A 698 -6.75 -31.58 -13.00
N GLN A 699 -7.89 -32.23 -13.23
CA GLN A 699 -8.30 -33.42 -12.47
C GLN A 699 -7.31 -34.58 -12.67
N ALA A 700 -6.88 -34.84 -13.90
CA ALA A 700 -5.86 -35.85 -14.19
C ALA A 700 -4.48 -35.54 -13.56
N VAL A 701 -4.05 -34.28 -13.59
CA VAL A 701 -2.79 -33.86 -12.96
C VAL A 701 -2.86 -34.01 -11.43
N ALA A 702 -3.99 -33.65 -10.82
CA ALA A 702 -4.21 -33.83 -9.39
C ALA A 702 -4.15 -35.32 -8.98
N ALA A 703 -4.86 -36.19 -9.72
CA ALA A 703 -4.83 -37.64 -9.52
C ALA A 703 -3.41 -38.21 -9.62
N SER A 704 -2.66 -37.79 -10.65
CA SER A 704 -1.26 -38.20 -10.84
C SER A 704 -0.34 -37.73 -9.72
N CYS A 705 -0.51 -36.49 -9.25
CA CYS A 705 0.26 -35.96 -8.12
C CYS A 705 -0.01 -36.77 -6.85
N ALA A 706 -1.28 -37.04 -6.53
CA ALA A 706 -1.69 -37.82 -5.36
C ALA A 706 -1.12 -39.25 -5.40
N GLY A 707 -1.26 -39.95 -6.53
CA GLY A 707 -0.69 -41.29 -6.71
C GLY A 707 0.84 -41.34 -6.69
N GLY A 708 1.51 -40.19 -6.85
CA GLY A 708 2.96 -40.04 -6.85
C GLY A 708 3.63 -40.09 -5.47
N LEU A 709 2.87 -40.11 -4.36
CA LEU A 709 3.44 -40.05 -3.01
C LEU A 709 4.47 -41.16 -2.74
N ARG A 710 4.17 -42.41 -3.12
CA ARG A 710 5.12 -43.54 -2.94
C ARG A 710 6.44 -43.30 -3.67
N LYS A 711 6.40 -42.72 -4.87
CA LYS A 711 7.61 -42.42 -5.65
C LYS A 711 8.49 -41.41 -4.90
N VAL A 712 7.90 -40.36 -4.34
CA VAL A 712 8.64 -39.38 -3.53
C VAL A 712 9.23 -40.04 -2.29
N CYS A 713 8.48 -40.89 -1.59
CA CYS A 713 9.00 -41.61 -0.43
C CYS A 713 10.19 -42.51 -0.78
N LYS A 714 10.20 -43.17 -1.96
CA LYS A 714 11.37 -43.93 -2.44
C LYS A 714 12.59 -43.03 -2.61
N GLU A 715 12.42 -41.86 -3.22
CA GLU A 715 13.51 -40.88 -3.41
C GLU A 715 14.05 -40.38 -2.06
N VAL A 716 13.18 -40.09 -1.09
CA VAL A 716 13.58 -39.68 0.26
C VAL A 716 14.38 -40.77 0.97
N VAL A 717 13.98 -42.04 0.85
CA VAL A 717 14.76 -43.16 1.42
C VAL A 717 16.11 -43.30 0.74
N ALA A 718 16.17 -43.25 -0.60
CA ALA A 718 17.42 -43.34 -1.35
C ALA A 718 18.41 -42.22 -0.98
N LYS A 719 17.89 -41.01 -0.72
CA LYS A 719 18.67 -39.85 -0.27
C LYS A 719 18.89 -39.79 1.25
N LYS A 720 18.57 -40.85 1.98
CA LYS A 720 18.71 -40.93 3.45
C LYS A 720 18.03 -39.76 4.18
N GLY A 721 16.88 -39.30 3.68
CA GLY A 721 16.09 -38.21 4.27
C GLY A 721 16.39 -36.81 3.71
N ALA A 722 17.42 -36.64 2.87
CA ALA A 722 17.74 -35.37 2.22
C ALA A 722 16.74 -34.99 1.11
N MET A 723 16.83 -33.75 0.60
CA MET A 723 15.92 -33.19 -0.41
C MET A 723 16.25 -33.67 -1.84
#